data_AF-A0ABD2IVF9-F1
#
_entry.id   AF-A0ABD2IVF9-F1
#
_cell.length_a   1.000
_cell.length_b   1.000
_cell.length_c   1.000
_cell.angle_alpha   90.00
_cell.angle_beta   90.00
_cell.angle_gamma   90.00
#
_symmetry.space_group_name_H-M   'P 1'
#
loop_
_entity.id
_entity.type
_entity.pdbx_description
1 polymer ?
#
loop_
_entity_poly.entity_id
_entity_poly.type
_entity_poly.pdbx_seq_one_letter_code
_entity_poly.pdbx_strand_id
1 'polypeptide(L)'
;MKFFVILISFLLFNEAFGGGSSKKDTKISERHKTNALAQRMSKLLSTGVYADVKFIVEEGDKKELLLAHKAILSHASEEFALIFCSDNAKNSSDSNGKKSTEIIKTVLVIDVTIEAFKVMLNFIYTDDLKGLTAQNLLDVLSTAKKYKIIGLINACVAFPISKLSNVFEVIAEARVLDMDFAQCCMQYIDENAHDLFLSENFLQIDNKFLTELLSRDQLKTKGGELEIWKSAIRWADAQCRRNGTECSAKNRRDALGQALFEIRFPLIKNEDFSLIIEPSGVLTPEEVISVYQFDPNLRGKKRKNPMKFPIHKRNGQQQNEKWTFLHTIKNKCFETFFGQKNNNSLAHRMKELLGNGTFADVKFRIEEGEETKLLPAHKAIISVASDPLEALFRFEISKMGDAAEKTNDQSIEIKNISIPVFNLLLQFIYADDFNGLNGQNWAEVIRAAKMYEISGLLEAGLTFPISKLPNIFEAVDLARFLDLEEFANRCLDYIDANLETLLRTNGFLQIDQQFLCEFFGRETLQIGEISLWNAALRWADAQCRQNGTECSGENRREALGQALFEIRLPLISKETFTEDIAPSGVLTQKEVISIYQFHANPELIGVPGGLPPLPFPAFPSREKAHRIGGGTLRLEIGKCSEFKRAPVGSERLGEYMFIRGIPLQILAKVSSENYLGLFIKIKAPVAQGWQIHRRG
;
A
#
# COMPACT_ATOMS: atom_id res chain seq x y z
N MET A 1 31.70 -56.97 -8.01
CA MET A 1 31.96 -55.65 -8.64
C MET A 1 32.25 -54.65 -7.54
N LYS A 2 33.48 -54.13 -7.42
CA LYS A 2 33.77 -53.00 -6.54
C LYS A 2 33.72 -51.73 -7.40
N PHE A 3 32.73 -50.88 -7.18
CA PHE A 3 32.63 -49.57 -7.81
C PHE A 3 33.56 -48.60 -7.05
N PHE A 4 34.44 -47.90 -7.75
CA PHE A 4 35.16 -46.77 -7.19
C PHE A 4 34.41 -45.49 -7.55
N VAL A 5 33.84 -44.81 -6.55
CA VAL A 5 33.24 -43.48 -6.69
C VAL A 5 34.23 -42.49 -6.08
N ILE A 6 34.76 -41.58 -6.88
CA ILE A 6 35.57 -40.45 -6.38
C ILE A 6 34.64 -39.24 -6.25
N LEU A 7 34.34 -38.85 -5.02
CA LEU A 7 33.60 -37.63 -4.69
C LEU A 7 34.62 -36.49 -4.47
N ILE A 8 34.60 -35.47 -5.33
CA ILE A 8 35.37 -34.24 -5.13
C ILE A 8 34.37 -33.12 -4.85
N SER A 9 34.34 -32.64 -3.59
CA SER A 9 33.50 -31.52 -3.17
C SER A 9 34.33 -30.22 -3.16
N PHE A 10 33.84 -29.18 -3.84
CA PHE A 10 34.42 -27.84 -3.79
C PHE A 10 33.62 -26.95 -2.82
N LEU A 11 34.28 -26.37 -1.81
CA LEU A 11 33.74 -25.32 -0.95
C LEU A 11 34.27 -23.96 -1.43
N LEU A 12 33.40 -23.00 -1.72
CA LEU A 12 33.77 -21.60 -1.97
C LEU A 12 33.21 -20.70 -0.86
N PHE A 13 34.11 -19.94 -0.23
CA PHE A 13 33.84 -18.92 0.79
C PHE A 13 33.32 -17.63 0.14
N ASN A 14 32.30 -17.00 0.73
CA ASN A 14 31.83 -15.66 0.37
C ASN A 14 32.62 -14.60 1.14
N GLU A 15 33.14 -13.57 0.46
CA GLU A 15 33.43 -12.27 1.08
C GLU A 15 32.69 -11.16 0.33
N ALA A 16 32.09 -10.28 1.13
CA ALA A 16 31.30 -9.14 0.72
C ALA A 16 32.20 -7.99 0.24
N PHE A 17 31.75 -7.28 -0.81
CA PHE A 17 32.23 -5.93 -1.10
C PHE A 17 31.03 -5.01 -1.30
N GLY A 18 30.86 -4.11 -0.33
CA GLY A 18 30.07 -2.90 -0.49
C GLY A 18 30.85 -1.84 -1.28
N GLY A 19 30.12 -1.04 -2.03
CA GLY A 19 30.61 0.15 -2.73
C GLY A 19 29.46 1.13 -2.89
N GLY A 20 29.64 2.37 -2.42
CA GLY A 20 28.59 3.34 -2.17
C GLY A 20 28.49 4.47 -3.19
N SER A 21 27.31 5.11 -3.15
CA SER A 21 27.01 6.52 -3.40
C SER A 21 27.10 7.08 -4.82
N SER A 22 25.93 7.39 -5.39
CA SER A 22 25.69 8.71 -6.00
C SER A 22 24.70 9.49 -5.12
N LYS A 23 25.16 10.64 -4.60
CA LYS A 23 24.44 11.55 -3.68
C LYS A 23 23.80 12.75 -4.41
N LYS A 24 23.53 12.65 -5.72
CA LYS A 24 22.92 13.75 -6.49
C LYS A 24 21.42 13.57 -6.79
N ASP A 25 20.89 12.35 -6.71
CA ASP A 25 19.48 12.06 -7.04
C ASP A 25 18.52 12.18 -5.84
N THR A 26 19.07 12.42 -4.65
CA THR A 26 18.30 12.39 -3.39
C THR A 26 17.40 13.62 -3.19
N LYS A 27 17.65 14.74 -3.89
CA LYS A 27 16.81 15.96 -3.77
C LYS A 27 15.59 15.98 -4.69
N ILE A 28 15.60 15.24 -5.79
CA ILE A 28 14.44 15.10 -6.68
C ILE A 28 13.54 13.94 -6.19
N SER A 29 14.15 12.87 -5.66
CA SER A 29 13.46 11.68 -5.14
C SER A 29 12.52 11.92 -3.95
N GLU A 30 12.75 12.94 -3.10
CA GLU A 30 11.88 13.20 -1.95
C GLU A 30 10.52 13.81 -2.32
N ARG A 31 10.41 14.53 -3.44
CA ARG A 31 9.11 15.07 -3.90
C ARG A 31 8.20 13.97 -4.47
N HIS A 32 8.76 12.96 -5.13
CA HIS A 32 8.00 11.91 -5.83
C HIS A 32 7.49 10.77 -4.94
N LYS A 33 7.84 10.74 -3.65
CA LYS A 33 7.31 9.77 -2.66
C LYS A 33 5.92 10.13 -2.11
N THR A 34 5.31 11.24 -2.57
CA THR A 34 4.09 11.82 -1.99
C THR A 34 2.80 11.47 -2.76
N ASN A 35 2.60 10.21 -3.15
CA ASN A 35 1.50 9.83 -4.06
C ASN A 35 0.28 9.18 -3.43
N ALA A 36 0.21 9.03 -2.10
CA ALA A 36 -1.04 8.53 -1.51
C ALA A 36 -2.11 9.63 -1.55
N LEU A 37 -3.35 9.28 -1.88
CA LEU A 37 -4.50 10.19 -1.95
C LEU A 37 -4.58 11.11 -0.73
N ALA A 38 -4.50 10.55 0.48
CA ALA A 38 -4.55 11.33 1.72
C ALA A 38 -3.42 12.37 1.82
N GLN A 39 -2.23 12.07 1.31
CA GLN A 39 -1.11 13.03 1.29
C GLN A 39 -1.35 14.15 0.27
N ARG A 40 -1.87 13.82 -0.92
CA ARG A 40 -2.25 14.84 -1.92
C ARG A 40 -3.32 15.77 -1.34
N MET A 41 -4.35 15.22 -0.71
CA MET A 41 -5.41 16.02 -0.11
C MET A 41 -4.92 16.83 1.10
N SER A 42 -4.01 16.29 1.91
CA SER A 42 -3.36 17.05 3.00
C SER A 42 -2.55 18.23 2.48
N LYS A 43 -1.80 18.03 1.37
CA LYS A 43 -1.07 19.09 0.68
C LYS A 43 -2.03 20.15 0.11
N LEU A 44 -3.17 19.74 -0.45
CA LEU A 44 -4.19 20.67 -0.93
C LEU A 44 -4.74 21.55 0.19
N LEU A 45 -5.10 20.97 1.34
CA LEU A 45 -5.61 21.71 2.50
C LEU A 45 -4.56 22.69 3.06
N SER A 46 -3.31 22.24 3.21
CA SER A 46 -2.24 23.05 3.81
C SER A 46 -1.74 24.18 2.90
N THR A 47 -1.73 23.99 1.58
CA THR A 47 -1.27 25.01 0.63
C THR A 47 -2.38 25.98 0.25
N GLY A 48 -3.65 25.57 0.30
CA GLY A 48 -4.80 26.40 -0.09
C GLY A 48 -4.77 26.81 -1.57
N VAL A 49 -4.08 26.04 -2.41
CA VAL A 49 -3.94 26.31 -3.86
C VAL A 49 -5.30 26.19 -4.54
N TYR A 50 -5.76 27.28 -5.19
CA TYR A 50 -7.11 27.45 -5.73
C TYR A 50 -8.24 27.41 -4.67
N ALA A 51 -7.97 27.76 -3.41
CA ALA A 51 -9.01 27.90 -2.40
C ALA A 51 -10.03 29.00 -2.78
N ASP A 52 -11.29 28.61 -2.87
CA ASP A 52 -12.42 29.45 -3.29
C ASP A 52 -13.35 29.83 -2.13
N VAL A 53 -13.02 29.39 -0.91
CA VAL A 53 -13.65 29.80 0.35
C VAL A 53 -12.62 30.05 1.46
N LYS A 54 -12.89 31.07 2.27
CA LYS A 54 -12.18 31.47 3.49
C LYS A 54 -13.13 31.30 4.68
N PHE A 55 -12.67 30.68 5.74
CA PHE A 55 -13.36 30.65 7.03
C PHE A 55 -12.65 31.57 8.01
N ILE A 56 -13.41 32.40 8.71
CA ILE A 56 -12.94 33.11 9.90
C ILE A 56 -13.59 32.41 11.08
N VAL A 57 -12.80 31.64 11.84
CA VAL A 57 -13.27 30.95 13.04
C VAL A 57 -12.96 31.81 14.24
N GLU A 58 -14.00 32.19 14.98
CA GLU A 58 -13.89 33.04 16.16
C GLU A 58 -14.10 32.22 17.44
N GLU A 59 -13.13 32.27 18.35
CA GLU A 59 -13.15 31.61 19.65
C GLU A 59 -12.77 32.64 20.74
N GLY A 60 -13.79 33.26 21.33
CA GLY A 60 -13.59 34.42 22.20
C GLY A 60 -12.91 35.57 21.45
N ASP A 61 -11.77 36.03 21.97
CA ASP A 61 -10.96 37.08 21.32
C ASP A 61 -10.04 36.55 20.22
N LYS A 62 -9.90 35.22 20.07
CA LYS A 62 -9.06 34.61 19.04
C LYS A 62 -9.82 34.50 17.74
N LYS A 63 -9.16 34.85 16.63
CA LYS A 63 -9.68 34.67 15.28
C LYS A 63 -8.62 34.03 14.42
N GLU A 64 -8.99 32.98 13.68
CA GLU A 64 -8.10 32.33 12.72
C GLU A 64 -8.74 32.25 11.34
N LEU A 65 -7.93 32.52 10.31
CA LEU A 65 -8.34 32.43 8.91
C LEU A 65 -7.89 31.10 8.33
N LEU A 66 -8.84 30.33 7.81
CA LEU A 66 -8.62 29.01 7.21
C LEU A 66 -9.10 29.00 5.76
N LEU A 67 -8.26 28.48 4.86
CA LEU A 67 -8.59 28.33 3.44
C LEU A 67 -9.14 26.93 3.16
N ALA A 68 -10.13 26.83 2.28
CA ALA A 68 -10.70 25.56 1.85
C ALA A 68 -11.34 25.65 0.46
N HIS A 69 -11.90 24.53 0.01
CA HIS A 69 -12.48 24.35 -1.32
C HIS A 69 -13.96 23.97 -1.21
N LYS A 70 -14.85 24.73 -1.85
CA LYS A 70 -16.30 24.50 -1.83
C LYS A 70 -16.66 23.12 -2.36
N ALA A 71 -16.02 22.70 -3.46
CA ALA A 71 -16.24 21.40 -4.10
C ALA A 71 -16.13 20.24 -3.10
N ILE A 72 -15.04 20.21 -2.33
CA ILE A 72 -14.74 19.16 -1.36
C ILE A 72 -15.71 19.24 -0.17
N LEU A 73 -15.96 20.45 0.34
CA LEU A 73 -16.82 20.64 1.51
C LEU A 73 -18.30 20.36 1.23
N SER A 74 -18.84 20.84 0.09
CA SER A 74 -20.22 20.56 -0.33
C SER A 74 -20.47 19.09 -0.55
N HIS A 75 -19.47 18.36 -1.06
CA HIS A 75 -19.61 16.94 -1.27
C HIS A 75 -19.53 16.16 0.06
N ALA A 76 -18.72 16.64 1.01
CA ALA A 76 -18.58 16.02 2.33
C ALA A 76 -19.71 16.33 3.31
N SER A 77 -20.42 17.46 3.15
CA SER A 77 -21.52 17.87 4.04
C SER A 77 -22.59 18.66 3.31
N GLU A 78 -23.83 18.27 3.59
CA GLU A 78 -25.03 18.93 3.13
C GLU A 78 -25.14 20.37 3.65
N GLU A 79 -24.68 20.64 4.88
CA GLU A 79 -24.67 22.00 5.45
C GLU A 79 -23.77 22.90 4.65
N PHE A 80 -22.57 22.44 4.29
CA PHE A 80 -21.69 23.21 3.43
C PHE A 80 -22.28 23.39 2.03
N ALA A 81 -22.93 22.36 1.47
CA ALA A 81 -23.67 22.50 0.21
C ALA A 81 -24.76 23.59 0.32
N LEU A 82 -25.55 23.63 1.38
CA LEU A 82 -26.57 24.65 1.62
C LEU A 82 -25.96 26.04 1.81
N ILE A 83 -24.87 26.15 2.58
CA ILE A 83 -24.13 27.40 2.80
C ILE A 83 -23.64 27.96 1.47
N PHE A 84 -23.20 27.13 0.53
CA PHE A 84 -22.67 27.59 -0.76
C PHE A 84 -23.74 27.75 -1.85
N CYS A 85 -24.81 26.96 -1.84
CA CYS A 85 -25.91 27.05 -2.82
C CYS A 85 -26.81 28.27 -2.60
N SER A 86 -27.06 28.67 -1.35
CA SER A 86 -27.98 29.78 -1.01
C SER A 86 -27.51 31.17 -1.48
N ASP A 87 -26.24 31.31 -1.84
CA ASP A 87 -25.70 32.58 -2.38
C ASP A 87 -25.83 32.71 -3.90
N ASN A 88 -25.91 31.60 -4.63
CA ASN A 88 -26.11 31.65 -6.10
C ASN A 88 -27.50 32.19 -6.47
N ALA A 89 -28.48 32.09 -5.58
CA ALA A 89 -29.83 32.63 -5.76
C ALA A 89 -29.94 34.15 -5.53
N LYS A 90 -28.96 34.78 -4.84
CA LYS A 90 -28.94 36.23 -4.59
C LYS A 90 -28.15 37.03 -5.62
N ASN A 91 -27.28 36.36 -6.38
CA ASN A 91 -26.46 36.99 -7.43
C ASN A 91 -27.14 36.99 -8.81
N SER A 92 -28.38 36.48 -8.94
CA SER A 92 -29.13 36.47 -10.20
C SER A 92 -30.06 37.69 -10.38
N SER A 93 -30.11 38.62 -9.42
CA SER A 93 -30.98 39.81 -9.52
C SER A 93 -30.27 41.12 -9.89
N ASP A 94 -28.94 41.19 -9.89
CA ASP A 94 -28.23 42.41 -10.28
C ASP A 94 -27.87 42.39 -11.77
N SER A 95 -28.80 42.91 -12.57
CA SER A 95 -28.63 43.22 -13.98
C SER A 95 -27.74 44.46 -14.14
N ASN A 96 -26.43 44.30 -13.88
CA ASN A 96 -25.40 45.23 -14.34
C ASN A 96 -24.10 44.47 -14.59
N GLY A 97 -23.78 44.29 -15.88
CA GLY A 97 -22.66 43.50 -16.40
C GLY A 97 -21.28 44.08 -16.09
N LYS A 98 -20.89 44.05 -14.82
CA LYS A 98 -19.50 44.23 -14.39
C LYS A 98 -19.05 42.90 -13.79
N LYS A 99 -18.24 42.15 -14.54
CA LYS A 99 -17.57 40.92 -14.06
C LYS A 99 -16.90 41.25 -12.73
N SER A 100 -17.50 40.82 -11.63
CA SER A 100 -16.95 40.96 -10.30
C SER A 100 -15.72 40.06 -10.24
N THR A 101 -14.55 40.70 -10.14
CA THR A 101 -13.30 40.08 -9.68
C THR A 101 -13.62 39.12 -8.54
N GLU A 102 -13.20 37.86 -8.66
CA GLU A 102 -13.44 36.75 -7.73
C GLU A 102 -13.12 37.13 -6.29
N ILE A 103 -14.12 37.59 -5.54
CA ILE A 103 -14.00 37.75 -4.10
C ILE A 103 -14.15 36.34 -3.52
N ILE A 104 -13.04 35.74 -3.07
CA ILE A 104 -13.04 34.50 -2.31
C ILE A 104 -14.07 34.65 -1.17
N LYS A 105 -15.08 33.76 -1.13
CA LYS A 105 -16.19 33.87 -0.17
C LYS A 105 -15.64 33.73 1.25
N THR A 106 -15.93 34.71 2.11
CA THR A 106 -15.59 34.64 3.53
C THR A 106 -16.81 34.17 4.32
N VAL A 107 -16.67 33.07 5.07
CA VAL A 107 -17.69 32.51 5.95
C VAL A 107 -17.25 32.71 7.39
N LEU A 108 -18.10 33.36 8.18
CA LEU A 108 -17.90 33.49 9.61
C LEU A 108 -18.39 32.22 10.31
N VAL A 109 -17.53 31.62 11.14
CA VAL A 109 -17.86 30.46 11.96
C VAL A 109 -17.85 30.90 13.42
N ILE A 110 -19.03 30.86 14.02
CA ILE A 110 -19.27 31.12 15.45
C ILE A 110 -19.61 29.82 16.18
N ASP A 111 -19.45 29.82 17.50
CA ASP A 111 -19.80 28.72 18.40
C ASP A 111 -19.10 27.39 18.06
N VAL A 112 -17.85 27.45 17.59
CA VAL A 112 -16.99 26.31 17.30
C VAL A 112 -15.56 26.68 17.66
N THR A 113 -14.84 25.79 18.37
CA THR A 113 -13.42 26.02 18.68
C THR A 113 -12.56 25.90 17.42
N ILE A 114 -11.47 26.67 17.38
CA ILE A 114 -10.57 26.69 16.22
C ILE A 114 -9.98 25.29 15.98
N GLU A 115 -9.56 24.61 17.05
CA GLU A 115 -9.03 23.26 17.01
C GLU A 115 -10.07 22.25 16.50
N ALA A 116 -11.32 22.32 16.95
CA ALA A 116 -12.36 21.40 16.49
C ALA A 116 -12.66 21.57 15.00
N PHE A 117 -12.71 22.81 14.51
CA PHE A 117 -12.90 23.09 13.09
C PHE A 117 -11.73 22.57 12.24
N LYS A 118 -10.49 22.73 12.71
CA LYS A 118 -9.29 22.19 12.03
C LYS A 118 -9.31 20.67 11.97
N VAL A 119 -9.67 19.99 13.06
CA VAL A 119 -9.81 18.52 13.08
C VAL A 119 -10.88 18.08 12.07
N MET A 120 -12.01 18.79 12.00
CA MET A 120 -13.04 18.52 11.01
C MET A 120 -12.55 18.71 9.57
N LEU A 121 -11.88 19.82 9.27
CA LEU A 121 -11.31 20.05 7.93
C LEU A 121 -10.29 18.96 7.57
N ASN A 122 -9.38 18.63 8.49
CA ASN A 122 -8.40 17.58 8.26
C ASN A 122 -9.09 16.24 7.97
N PHE A 123 -10.11 15.88 8.76
CA PHE A 123 -10.89 14.67 8.54
C PHE A 123 -11.58 14.66 7.17
N ILE A 124 -12.21 15.76 6.75
CA ILE A 124 -12.87 15.85 5.44
C ILE A 124 -11.89 15.57 4.29
N TYR A 125 -10.67 16.13 4.38
CA TYR A 125 -9.67 16.02 3.31
C TYR A 125 -8.92 14.70 3.35
N THR A 126 -8.69 14.09 4.51
CA THR A 126 -7.74 12.98 4.63
C THR A 126 -8.27 11.73 5.32
N ASP A 127 -9.51 11.74 5.84
CA ASP A 127 -10.06 10.74 6.78
C ASP A 127 -9.16 10.52 8.02
N ASP A 128 -8.27 11.47 8.33
CA ASP A 128 -7.30 11.35 9.43
C ASP A 128 -7.84 12.06 10.67
N LEU A 129 -7.81 11.34 11.80
CA LEU A 129 -8.23 11.82 13.11
C LEU A 129 -7.07 12.46 13.89
N LYS A 130 -5.94 12.76 13.25
CA LYS A 130 -4.88 13.58 13.85
C LYS A 130 -5.47 14.88 14.42
N GLY A 131 -5.13 15.15 15.67
CA GLY A 131 -5.64 16.28 16.42
C GLY A 131 -6.88 15.99 17.26
N LEU A 132 -7.55 14.84 17.07
CA LEU A 132 -8.60 14.39 17.98
C LEU A 132 -7.96 13.86 19.28
N THR A 133 -8.31 14.51 20.39
CA THR A 133 -7.80 14.22 21.73
C THR A 133 -8.95 14.09 22.72
N ALA A 134 -8.67 13.59 23.92
CA ALA A 134 -9.68 13.55 24.98
C ALA A 134 -10.20 14.94 25.38
N GLN A 135 -9.38 16.00 25.20
CA GLN A 135 -9.71 17.35 25.64
C GLN A 135 -10.65 18.09 24.68
N ASN A 136 -10.51 17.86 23.37
CA ASN A 136 -11.36 18.50 22.34
C ASN A 136 -12.43 17.55 21.78
N LEU A 137 -12.61 16.36 22.37
CA LEU A 137 -13.53 15.34 21.85
C LEU A 137 -14.96 15.86 21.71
N LEU A 138 -15.47 16.55 22.73
CA LEU A 138 -16.85 17.05 22.74
C LEU A 138 -17.04 18.23 21.80
N ASP A 139 -16.05 19.12 21.72
CA ASP A 139 -16.03 20.22 20.73
C ASP A 139 -16.01 19.68 19.30
N VAL A 140 -15.20 18.64 19.03
CA VAL A 140 -15.16 17.99 17.72
C VAL A 140 -16.47 17.28 17.42
N LEU A 141 -17.06 16.59 18.40
CA LEU A 141 -18.36 15.92 18.25
C LEU A 141 -19.49 16.93 17.96
N SER A 142 -19.54 18.03 18.70
CA SER A 142 -20.54 19.09 18.50
C SER A 142 -20.36 19.75 17.12
N THR A 143 -19.12 20.02 16.71
CA THR A 143 -18.78 20.56 15.40
C THR A 143 -19.16 19.59 14.27
N ALA A 144 -18.83 18.31 14.42
CA ALA A 144 -19.17 17.27 13.45
C ALA A 144 -20.68 17.13 13.27
N LYS A 145 -21.45 17.22 14.37
CA LYS A 145 -22.93 17.25 14.32
C LYS A 145 -23.46 18.52 13.66
N LYS A 146 -22.91 19.68 13.99
CA LYS A 146 -23.29 20.98 13.42
C LYS A 146 -23.18 21.00 11.90
N TYR A 147 -22.15 20.36 11.35
CA TYR A 147 -21.92 20.25 9.90
C TYR A 147 -22.24 18.85 9.33
N LYS A 148 -23.01 18.02 10.05
CA LYS A 148 -23.37 16.63 9.73
C LYS A 148 -22.27 15.78 9.06
N ILE A 149 -21.04 15.84 9.57
CA ILE A 149 -19.94 14.99 9.10
C ILE A 149 -20.04 13.61 9.76
N ILE A 150 -20.86 12.73 9.18
CA ILE A 150 -21.22 11.42 9.76
C ILE A 150 -20.00 10.58 10.13
N GLY A 151 -18.98 10.54 9.26
CA GLY A 151 -17.75 9.78 9.53
C GLY A 151 -17.01 10.25 10.79
N LEU A 152 -17.00 11.56 11.03
CA LEU A 152 -16.35 12.17 12.21
C LEU A 152 -17.20 12.01 13.47
N ILE A 153 -18.53 12.09 13.36
CA ILE A 153 -19.46 11.80 14.47
C ILE A 153 -19.19 10.38 14.95
N ASN A 154 -19.18 9.41 14.03
CA ASN A 154 -18.93 8.00 14.37
C ASN A 154 -17.54 7.80 14.99
N ALA A 155 -16.52 8.49 14.48
CA ALA A 155 -15.18 8.44 15.07
C ALA A 155 -15.11 8.98 16.50
N CYS A 156 -15.85 10.06 16.78
CA CYS A 156 -15.95 10.64 18.13
C CYS A 156 -16.71 9.71 19.09
N VAL A 157 -17.83 9.13 18.67
CA VAL A 157 -18.60 8.18 19.49
C VAL A 157 -17.81 6.89 19.76
N ALA A 158 -16.96 6.48 18.81
CA ALA A 158 -16.05 5.34 18.96
C ALA A 158 -14.76 5.68 19.73
N PHE A 159 -14.57 6.91 20.21
CA PHE A 159 -13.36 7.31 20.90
C PHE A 159 -13.16 6.48 22.18
N PRO A 160 -11.92 6.01 22.48
CA PRO A 160 -11.67 5.22 23.67
C PRO A 160 -11.95 6.01 24.96
N ILE A 161 -13.07 5.71 25.61
CA ILE A 161 -13.53 6.35 26.86
C ILE A 161 -12.47 6.22 27.97
N SER A 162 -11.67 5.15 27.96
CA SER A 162 -10.55 4.95 28.91
C SER A 162 -9.42 5.98 28.79
N LYS A 163 -9.35 6.73 27.68
CA LYS A 163 -8.39 7.83 27.51
C LYS A 163 -8.90 9.18 28.01
N LEU A 164 -10.17 9.25 28.41
CA LEU A 164 -10.72 10.48 28.99
C LEU A 164 -10.06 10.76 30.34
N SER A 165 -9.68 12.01 30.55
CA SER A 165 -9.14 12.47 31.84
C SER A 165 -10.20 12.41 32.94
N ASN A 166 -11.44 12.81 32.62
CA ASN A 166 -12.56 12.86 33.55
C ASN A 166 -13.88 12.45 32.88
N VAL A 167 -14.23 11.16 32.96
CA VAL A 167 -15.50 10.66 32.41
C VAL A 167 -16.74 11.25 33.10
N PHE A 168 -16.62 11.67 34.37
CA PHE A 168 -17.75 12.22 35.13
C PHE A 168 -18.14 13.63 34.66
N GLU A 169 -17.19 14.40 34.13
CA GLU A 169 -17.45 15.73 33.57
C GLU A 169 -17.99 15.61 32.15
N VAL A 170 -17.35 14.77 31.33
CA VAL A 170 -17.73 14.52 29.93
C VAL A 170 -19.19 14.07 29.81
N ILE A 171 -19.71 13.29 30.76
CA ILE A 171 -21.08 12.76 30.66
C ILE A 171 -22.16 13.85 30.73
N ALA A 172 -21.92 14.95 31.46
CA ALA A 172 -22.90 16.01 31.63
C ALA A 172 -23.16 16.71 30.28
N GLU A 173 -22.08 17.01 29.57
CA GLU A 173 -22.12 17.61 28.24
C GLU A 173 -22.53 16.59 27.16
N ALA A 174 -22.05 15.34 27.26
CA ALA A 174 -22.47 14.26 26.36
C ALA A 174 -23.99 14.04 26.37
N ARG A 175 -24.68 14.16 27.51
CA ARG A 175 -26.16 14.03 27.58
C ARG A 175 -26.89 15.05 26.72
N VAL A 176 -26.31 16.22 26.51
CA VAL A 176 -26.88 17.28 25.68
C VAL A 176 -26.56 17.02 24.21
N LEU A 177 -25.33 16.60 23.92
CA LEU A 177 -24.84 16.42 22.55
C LEU A 177 -25.31 15.11 21.92
N ASP A 178 -25.13 13.99 22.61
CA ASP A 178 -25.35 12.64 22.11
C ASP A 178 -25.69 11.65 23.25
N MET A 179 -26.96 11.24 23.28
CA MET A 179 -27.47 10.30 24.31
C MET A 179 -26.82 8.92 24.23
N ASP A 180 -26.44 8.45 23.04
CA ASP A 180 -25.82 7.13 22.87
C ASP A 180 -24.38 7.17 23.43
N PHE A 181 -23.62 8.22 23.15
CA PHE A 181 -22.30 8.42 23.74
C PHE A 181 -22.36 8.57 25.26
N ALA A 182 -23.33 9.34 25.78
CA ALA A 182 -23.55 9.47 27.23
C ALA A 182 -23.86 8.11 27.88
N GLN A 183 -24.64 7.25 27.20
CA GLN A 183 -24.93 5.91 27.65
C GLN A 183 -23.68 5.02 27.67
N CYS A 184 -22.79 5.13 26.67
CA CYS A 184 -21.50 4.46 26.67
C CYS A 184 -20.59 4.92 27.81
N CYS A 185 -20.52 6.23 28.09
CA CYS A 185 -19.79 6.76 29.25
C CYS A 185 -20.35 6.20 30.56
N MET A 186 -21.68 6.14 30.69
CA MET A 186 -22.32 5.59 31.89
C MET A 186 -21.99 4.10 32.09
N GLN A 187 -22.06 3.31 31.02
CA GLN A 187 -21.69 1.90 31.08
C GLN A 187 -20.22 1.73 31.45
N TYR A 188 -19.33 2.57 30.92
CA TYR A 188 -17.92 2.55 31.31
C TYR A 188 -17.73 2.83 32.81
N ILE A 189 -18.50 3.77 33.38
CA ILE A 189 -18.51 4.04 34.82
C ILE A 189 -19.00 2.81 35.58
N ASP A 190 -20.07 2.17 35.14
CA ASP A 190 -20.60 0.95 35.78
C ASP A 190 -19.54 -0.14 35.86
N GLU A 191 -18.78 -0.37 34.79
CA GLU A 191 -17.77 -1.43 34.73
C GLU A 191 -16.50 -1.14 35.52
N ASN A 192 -16.10 0.13 35.60
CA ASN A 192 -14.86 0.57 36.23
C ASN A 192 -15.11 1.32 37.55
N ALA A 193 -16.30 1.16 38.14
CA ALA A 193 -16.76 1.92 39.30
C ALA A 193 -15.76 1.86 40.47
N HIS A 194 -15.13 0.70 40.69
CA HIS A 194 -14.14 0.54 41.76
C HIS A 194 -12.98 1.54 41.65
N ASP A 195 -12.32 1.61 40.49
CA ASP A 195 -11.15 2.47 40.31
C ASP A 195 -11.58 3.95 40.15
N LEU A 196 -12.70 4.19 39.47
CA LEU A 196 -13.22 5.54 39.26
C LEU A 196 -13.69 6.20 40.57
N PHE A 197 -14.32 5.47 41.48
CA PHE A 197 -14.77 6.02 42.77
C PHE A 197 -13.60 6.32 43.72
N LEU A 198 -12.45 5.67 43.53
CA LEU A 198 -11.21 5.99 44.25
C LEU A 198 -10.48 7.22 43.68
N SER A 199 -10.82 7.66 42.46
CA SER A 199 -10.22 8.85 41.86
C SER A 199 -10.60 10.15 42.58
N GLU A 200 -9.82 11.21 42.39
CA GLU A 200 -10.15 12.57 42.86
C GLU A 200 -11.30 13.19 42.04
N ASN A 201 -11.45 12.78 40.78
CA ASN A 201 -12.52 13.27 39.90
C ASN A 201 -13.91 12.91 40.43
N PHE A 202 -14.05 11.75 41.08
CA PHE A 202 -15.29 11.35 41.74
C PHE A 202 -15.71 12.35 42.82
N LEU A 203 -14.76 12.99 43.52
CA LEU A 203 -15.07 13.97 44.57
C LEU A 203 -15.64 15.28 44.00
N GLN A 204 -15.51 15.52 42.69
CA GLN A 204 -15.97 16.75 42.05
C GLN A 204 -17.44 16.67 41.58
N ILE A 205 -18.07 15.50 41.61
CA ILE A 205 -19.46 15.35 41.15
C ILE A 205 -20.45 16.01 42.11
N ASP A 206 -21.58 16.47 41.55
CA ASP A 206 -22.67 17.02 42.33
C ASP A 206 -23.50 15.92 43.04
N ASN A 207 -24.31 16.32 44.03
CA ASN A 207 -25.12 15.37 44.82
C ASN A 207 -26.18 14.66 43.97
N LYS A 208 -26.71 15.32 42.94
CA LYS A 208 -27.75 14.76 42.06
C LYS A 208 -27.18 13.61 41.23
N PHE A 209 -25.99 13.80 40.66
CA PHE A 209 -25.28 12.81 39.88
C PHE A 209 -24.72 11.69 40.77
N LEU A 210 -24.27 12.00 41.99
CA LEU A 210 -23.95 10.96 42.99
C LEU A 210 -25.17 10.08 43.26
N THR A 211 -26.32 10.67 43.53
CA THR A 211 -27.58 9.92 43.76
C THR A 211 -27.91 9.05 42.55
N GLU A 212 -27.78 9.60 41.34
CA GLU A 212 -28.00 8.85 40.11
C GLU A 212 -27.05 7.64 40.03
N LEU A 213 -25.74 7.82 40.20
CA LEU A 213 -24.76 6.73 40.17
C LEU A 213 -25.07 5.65 41.21
N LEU A 214 -25.37 6.05 42.45
CA LEU A 214 -25.62 5.10 43.54
C LEU A 214 -26.91 4.31 43.34
N SER A 215 -27.93 4.86 42.67
CA SER A 215 -29.17 4.12 42.37
C SER A 215 -28.99 2.98 41.35
N ARG A 216 -27.92 2.97 40.55
CA ARG A 216 -27.75 2.03 39.42
C ARG A 216 -27.48 0.59 39.85
N ASP A 217 -28.29 -0.37 39.42
CA ASP A 217 -28.03 -1.80 39.69
C ASP A 217 -26.77 -2.36 39.00
N GLN A 218 -26.17 -1.64 38.05
CA GLN A 218 -25.10 -2.15 37.18
C GLN A 218 -23.68 -1.89 37.70
N LEU A 219 -23.48 -1.08 38.76
CA LEU A 219 -22.14 -0.76 39.27
C LEU A 219 -21.39 -2.04 39.69
N LYS A 220 -20.17 -2.22 39.15
CA LYS A 220 -19.25 -3.31 39.46
C LYS A 220 -18.18 -2.83 40.45
N THR A 221 -18.32 -3.22 41.73
CA THR A 221 -17.32 -2.95 42.77
C THR A 221 -16.74 -4.25 43.33
N LYS A 222 -15.41 -4.32 43.52
CA LYS A 222 -14.70 -5.52 44.01
C LYS A 222 -15.11 -5.88 45.45
N GLY A 223 -15.41 -4.90 46.29
CA GLY A 223 -15.82 -5.09 47.69
C GLY A 223 -17.31 -4.88 47.97
N GLY A 224 -18.16 -4.89 46.93
CA GLY A 224 -19.61 -4.75 47.07
C GLY A 224 -20.04 -3.39 47.63
N GLU A 225 -21.13 -3.38 48.40
CA GLU A 225 -21.74 -2.17 48.96
C GLU A 225 -20.88 -1.48 50.02
N LEU A 226 -19.97 -2.21 50.68
CA LEU A 226 -19.05 -1.60 51.66
C LEU A 226 -18.09 -0.58 51.00
N GLU A 227 -17.58 -0.88 49.81
CA GLU A 227 -16.69 0.04 49.09
C GLU A 227 -17.46 1.26 48.54
N ILE A 228 -18.73 1.06 48.17
CA ILE A 228 -19.62 2.15 47.78
C ILE A 228 -19.85 3.10 48.96
N TRP A 229 -20.09 2.54 50.15
CA TRP A 229 -20.20 3.31 51.39
C TRP A 229 -18.93 4.13 51.68
N LYS A 230 -17.75 3.50 51.66
CA LYS A 230 -16.48 4.19 51.89
C LYS A 230 -16.26 5.35 50.90
N SER A 231 -16.59 5.11 49.63
CA SER A 231 -16.50 6.12 48.58
C SER A 231 -17.48 7.28 48.82
N ALA A 232 -18.72 6.99 49.22
CA ALA A 232 -19.72 7.99 49.56
C ALA A 232 -19.30 8.86 50.76
N ILE A 233 -18.74 8.27 51.82
CA ILE A 233 -18.19 9.02 52.96
C ILE A 233 -17.01 9.89 52.54
N ARG A 234 -16.11 9.38 51.69
CA ARG A 234 -15.00 10.18 51.15
C ARG A 234 -15.49 11.38 50.34
N TRP A 235 -16.53 11.19 49.52
CA TRP A 235 -17.19 12.29 48.82
C TRP A 235 -17.82 13.29 49.80
N ALA A 236 -18.54 12.81 50.82
CA ALA A 236 -19.17 13.68 51.82
C ALA A 236 -18.15 14.51 52.59
N ASP A 237 -17.02 13.92 52.99
CA ASP A 237 -15.91 14.62 53.63
C ASP A 237 -15.32 15.71 52.74
N ALA A 238 -15.16 15.45 51.44
CA ALA A 238 -14.69 16.44 50.49
C ALA A 238 -15.67 17.61 50.34
N GLN A 239 -16.98 17.35 50.29
CA GLN A 239 -18.01 18.39 50.24
C GLN A 239 -18.06 19.23 51.52
N CYS A 240 -17.98 18.59 52.70
CA CYS A 240 -17.90 19.30 53.98
C CYS A 240 -16.73 20.28 54.02
N ARG A 241 -15.54 19.83 53.57
CA ARG A 241 -14.33 20.66 53.47
C ARG A 241 -14.48 21.81 52.49
N ARG A 242 -15.09 21.58 51.31
CA ARG A 242 -15.37 22.66 50.34
C ARG A 242 -16.31 23.73 50.89
N ASN A 243 -17.28 23.32 51.69
CA ASN A 243 -18.24 24.21 52.33
C ASN A 243 -17.72 24.83 53.64
N GLY A 244 -16.47 24.57 54.04
CA GLY A 244 -15.86 25.11 55.27
C GLY A 244 -16.45 24.55 56.57
N THR A 245 -17.10 23.39 56.50
CA THR A 245 -17.75 22.73 57.65
C THR A 245 -16.91 21.57 58.17
N GLU A 246 -17.01 21.28 59.47
CA GLU A 246 -16.36 20.10 60.05
C GLU A 246 -16.96 18.80 59.49
N CYS A 247 -16.12 17.78 59.29
CA CYS A 247 -16.53 16.44 58.86
C CYS A 247 -17.24 15.64 59.98
N SER A 248 -18.26 16.24 60.62
CA SER A 248 -19.08 15.61 61.64
C SER A 248 -20.10 14.64 61.02
N ALA A 249 -20.61 13.69 61.80
CA ALA A 249 -21.61 12.72 61.34
C ALA A 249 -22.89 13.39 60.80
N LYS A 250 -23.32 14.48 61.45
CA LYS A 250 -24.47 15.28 61.03
C LYS A 250 -24.21 15.93 59.66
N ASN A 251 -23.07 16.60 59.51
CA ASN A 251 -22.74 17.29 58.26
C ASN A 251 -22.53 16.30 57.10
N ARG A 252 -21.94 15.13 57.35
CA ARG A 252 -21.84 14.04 56.35
C ARG A 252 -23.21 13.55 55.90
N ARG A 253 -24.13 13.36 56.84
CA ARG A 253 -25.51 12.96 56.54
C ARG A 253 -26.21 14.04 55.71
N ASP A 254 -26.08 15.30 56.09
CA ASP A 254 -26.67 16.43 55.39
C ASP A 254 -26.07 16.59 53.97
N ALA A 255 -24.76 16.37 53.81
CA ALA A 255 -24.08 16.41 52.51
C ALA A 255 -24.51 15.26 51.58
N LEU A 256 -24.65 14.04 52.10
CA LEU A 256 -25.12 12.89 51.32
C LEU A 256 -26.59 13.03 50.92
N GLY A 257 -27.44 13.55 51.82
CA GLY A 257 -28.85 13.79 51.54
C GLY A 257 -29.55 12.54 50.98
N GLN A 258 -30.15 12.67 49.78
CA GLN A 258 -30.86 11.57 49.13
C GLN A 258 -29.95 10.40 48.74
N ALA A 259 -28.69 10.67 48.39
CA ALA A 259 -27.73 9.66 47.95
C ALA A 259 -27.47 8.57 49.02
N LEU A 260 -27.63 8.91 50.31
CA LEU A 260 -27.51 7.95 51.41
C LEU A 260 -28.53 6.80 51.30
N PHE A 261 -29.74 7.10 50.83
CA PHE A 261 -30.81 6.11 50.73
C PHE A 261 -30.67 5.18 49.52
N GLU A 262 -29.73 5.46 48.61
CA GLU A 262 -29.44 4.60 47.46
C GLU A 262 -28.40 3.50 47.78
N ILE A 263 -27.77 3.56 48.97
CA ILE A 263 -26.80 2.56 49.43
C ILE A 263 -27.53 1.37 50.05
N ARG A 264 -27.16 0.15 49.67
CA ARG A 264 -27.86 -1.08 50.08
C ARG A 264 -27.25 -1.67 51.35
N PHE A 265 -27.35 -0.93 52.47
CA PHE A 265 -26.83 -1.35 53.77
C PHE A 265 -27.20 -2.79 54.20
N PRO A 266 -28.42 -3.30 53.95
CA PRO A 266 -28.79 -4.67 54.33
C PRO A 266 -28.00 -5.78 53.62
N LEU A 267 -27.19 -5.43 52.62
CA LEU A 267 -26.33 -6.35 51.88
C LEU A 267 -24.87 -6.31 52.34
N ILE A 268 -24.53 -5.41 53.27
CA ILE A 268 -23.21 -5.34 53.91
C ILE A 268 -23.18 -6.39 55.02
N LYS A 269 -22.03 -7.06 55.21
CA LYS A 269 -21.88 -8.07 56.26
C LYS A 269 -22.06 -7.41 57.63
N ASN A 270 -22.73 -8.09 58.56
CA ASN A 270 -22.98 -7.57 59.91
C ASN A 270 -21.69 -7.18 60.65
N GLU A 271 -20.59 -7.91 60.42
CA GLU A 271 -19.25 -7.61 60.96
C GLU A 271 -18.76 -6.25 60.46
N ASP A 272 -18.81 -6.00 59.15
CA ASP A 272 -18.39 -4.74 58.56
C ASP A 272 -19.34 -3.59 58.94
N PHE A 273 -20.64 -3.89 59.06
CA PHE A 273 -21.65 -2.91 59.44
C PHE A 273 -21.45 -2.40 60.88
N SER A 274 -21.20 -3.30 61.84
CA SER A 274 -20.98 -2.94 63.25
C SER A 274 -19.63 -2.27 63.50
N LEU A 275 -18.60 -2.61 62.73
CA LEU A 275 -17.25 -2.06 62.90
C LEU A 275 -17.04 -0.73 62.17
N ILE A 276 -17.71 -0.51 61.03
CA ILE A 276 -17.41 0.62 60.14
C ILE A 276 -18.59 1.59 60.03
N ILE A 277 -19.82 1.08 59.91
CA ILE A 277 -20.98 1.91 59.56
C ILE A 277 -21.68 2.44 60.81
N GLU A 278 -21.98 1.59 61.78
CA GLU A 278 -22.61 2.00 63.04
C GLU A 278 -21.78 3.06 63.80
N PRO A 279 -20.44 2.90 63.97
CA PRO A 279 -19.63 3.89 64.69
C PRO A 279 -19.48 5.22 63.95
N SER A 280 -19.83 5.27 62.64
CA SER A 280 -19.76 6.51 61.86
C SER A 280 -20.77 7.57 62.32
N GLY A 281 -21.85 7.15 63.00
CA GLY A 281 -22.93 8.02 63.48
C GLY A 281 -23.79 8.65 62.38
N VAL A 282 -23.57 8.32 61.11
CA VAL A 282 -24.29 8.90 59.97
C VAL A 282 -25.72 8.35 59.85
N LEU A 283 -25.95 7.10 60.24
CA LEU A 283 -27.27 6.47 60.31
C LEU A 283 -27.96 6.79 61.65
N THR A 284 -29.29 6.97 61.63
CA THR A 284 -30.07 7.11 62.87
C THR A 284 -30.18 5.77 63.60
N PRO A 285 -30.39 5.76 64.93
CA PRO A 285 -30.62 4.53 65.67
C PRO A 285 -31.75 3.67 65.10
N GLU A 286 -32.84 4.29 64.63
CA GLU A 286 -33.96 3.59 64.00
C GLU A 286 -33.57 2.92 62.68
N GLU A 287 -32.72 3.57 61.88
CA GLU A 287 -32.18 3.01 60.63
C GLU A 287 -31.23 1.85 60.89
N VAL A 288 -30.33 1.97 61.87
CA VAL A 288 -29.43 0.90 62.31
C VAL A 288 -30.23 -0.33 62.75
N ILE A 289 -31.23 -0.13 63.61
CA ILE A 289 -32.12 -1.21 64.06
C ILE A 289 -32.84 -1.86 62.87
N SER A 290 -33.29 -1.06 61.89
CA SER A 290 -33.97 -1.59 60.71
C SER A 290 -33.08 -2.47 59.83
N VAL A 291 -31.77 -2.16 59.75
CA VAL A 291 -30.78 -2.97 59.03
C VAL A 291 -30.50 -4.27 59.77
N TYR A 292 -30.30 -4.24 61.10
CA TYR A 292 -30.08 -5.46 61.88
C TYR A 292 -31.30 -6.40 61.90
N GLN A 293 -32.51 -5.84 61.85
CA GLN A 293 -33.76 -6.62 61.79
C GLN A 293 -34.07 -7.14 60.38
N PHE A 294 -33.26 -6.80 59.37
CA PHE A 294 -33.45 -7.28 58.02
C PHE A 294 -33.06 -8.76 57.91
N ASP A 295 -34.07 -9.61 57.68
CA ASP A 295 -33.87 -11.00 57.28
C ASP A 295 -34.21 -11.17 55.79
N PRO A 296 -33.25 -11.57 54.93
CA PRO A 296 -33.51 -11.82 53.52
C PRO A 296 -34.48 -12.99 53.25
N ASN A 297 -34.70 -13.87 54.23
CA ASN A 297 -35.56 -15.06 54.11
C ASN A 297 -37.03 -14.82 54.51
N LEU A 298 -37.35 -13.70 55.14
CA LEU A 298 -38.70 -13.35 55.58
C LEU A 298 -39.39 -12.40 54.57
N ARG A 299 -39.78 -12.92 53.39
CA ARG A 299 -40.65 -12.17 52.44
C ARG A 299 -42.11 -12.23 52.90
N GLY A 300 -42.76 -11.08 53.14
CA GLY A 300 -44.22 -10.98 53.26
C GLY A 300 -44.84 -10.74 54.65
N LYS A 301 -44.07 -10.67 55.75
CA LYS A 301 -44.60 -10.21 57.05
C LYS A 301 -44.53 -8.68 57.13
N LYS A 302 -45.62 -8.03 57.60
CA LYS A 302 -45.64 -6.58 57.91
C LYS A 302 -44.52 -6.27 58.91
N ARG A 303 -43.46 -5.62 58.44
CA ARG A 303 -42.36 -5.15 59.29
C ARG A 303 -42.89 -4.02 60.17
N LYS A 304 -42.50 -3.99 61.45
CA LYS A 304 -42.86 -2.90 62.37
C LYS A 304 -42.29 -1.55 61.89
N ASN A 305 -41.12 -1.57 61.25
CA ASN A 305 -40.51 -0.42 60.59
C ASN A 305 -40.33 -0.70 59.07
N PRO A 306 -40.77 0.20 58.18
CA PRO A 306 -40.52 0.07 56.74
C PRO A 306 -39.02 0.24 56.44
N MET A 307 -38.47 -0.67 55.63
CA MET A 307 -37.07 -0.61 55.19
C MET A 307 -36.88 0.59 54.27
N LYS A 308 -36.00 1.52 54.64
CA LYS A 308 -35.71 2.73 53.84
C LYS A 308 -34.61 2.54 52.80
N PHE A 309 -33.82 1.47 52.91
CA PHE A 309 -32.70 1.19 52.01
C PHE A 309 -33.05 0.05 51.04
N PRO A 310 -32.50 0.05 49.81
CA PRO A 310 -32.72 -1.02 48.86
C PRO A 310 -32.11 -2.35 49.35
N ILE A 311 -32.74 -3.46 48.94
CA ILE A 311 -32.49 -4.80 49.49
C ILE A 311 -32.06 -5.83 48.43
N HIS A 312 -31.95 -5.43 47.17
CA HIS A 312 -31.62 -6.31 46.05
C HIS A 312 -30.16 -6.15 45.66
N LYS A 313 -29.42 -7.25 45.44
CA LYS A 313 -28.01 -7.16 45.02
C LYS A 313 -27.88 -6.47 43.66
N ARG A 314 -26.81 -5.67 43.48
CA ARG A 314 -26.45 -5.12 42.17
C ARG A 314 -26.17 -6.25 41.18
N ASN A 315 -26.74 -6.18 39.98
CA ASN A 315 -26.59 -7.19 38.93
C ASN A 315 -25.16 -7.22 38.36
N GLY A 316 -24.39 -6.14 38.54
CA GLY A 316 -22.99 -6.04 38.10
C GLY A 316 -22.05 -7.11 38.67
N GLN A 317 -22.43 -7.82 39.74
CA GLN A 317 -21.60 -8.86 40.37
C GLN A 317 -21.83 -10.29 39.82
N GLN A 318 -22.83 -10.53 38.95
CA GLN A 318 -23.19 -11.89 38.50
C GLN A 318 -22.66 -12.32 37.13
N GLN A 319 -22.04 -11.43 36.34
CA GLN A 319 -21.44 -11.82 35.06
C GLN A 319 -19.94 -12.13 35.19
N ASN A 320 -19.63 -13.35 35.63
CA ASN A 320 -18.35 -14.00 35.35
C ASN A 320 -18.38 -14.58 33.93
N GLU A 321 -18.35 -13.71 32.91
CA GLU A 321 -17.93 -14.11 31.57
C GLU A 321 -16.81 -13.18 31.12
N LYS A 322 -15.59 -13.59 31.49
CA LYS A 322 -14.37 -13.25 30.77
C LYS A 322 -14.65 -13.45 29.26
N TRP A 323 -14.57 -12.38 28.46
CA TRP A 323 -14.42 -12.36 26.98
C TRP A 323 -15.62 -12.12 26.04
N THR A 324 -16.57 -11.22 26.33
CA THR A 324 -17.51 -10.76 25.27
C THR A 324 -17.66 -9.25 25.12
N PHE A 325 -17.56 -8.43 26.18
CA PHE A 325 -18.08 -7.06 26.08
C PHE A 325 -17.18 -6.00 25.43
N LEU A 326 -15.87 -6.00 25.68
CA LEU A 326 -14.92 -5.19 24.89
C LEU A 326 -14.95 -5.60 23.41
N HIS A 327 -15.30 -6.87 23.13
CA HIS A 327 -15.52 -7.38 21.78
C HIS A 327 -16.90 -6.98 21.24
N THR A 328 -17.92 -6.75 22.07
CA THR A 328 -19.26 -6.30 21.66
C THR A 328 -19.34 -4.78 21.48
N ILE A 329 -18.70 -3.95 22.31
CA ILE A 329 -18.60 -2.50 22.05
C ILE A 329 -17.63 -2.25 20.90
N LYS A 330 -16.49 -2.96 20.83
CA LYS A 330 -15.70 -2.97 19.60
C LYS A 330 -16.59 -3.44 18.47
N ASN A 331 -17.17 -4.63 18.45
CA ASN A 331 -17.95 -5.08 17.29
C ASN A 331 -19.17 -4.23 16.97
N LYS A 332 -19.89 -3.61 17.90
CA LYS A 332 -21.08 -2.82 17.55
C LYS A 332 -20.70 -1.44 17.02
N CYS A 333 -19.73 -0.74 17.62
CA CYS A 333 -19.20 0.50 17.05
C CYS A 333 -18.34 0.25 15.81
N PHE A 334 -17.57 -0.85 15.77
CA PHE A 334 -16.70 -1.28 14.66
C PHE A 334 -17.52 -1.85 13.50
N GLU A 335 -18.59 -2.61 13.70
CA GLU A 335 -19.51 -3.03 12.63
C GLU A 335 -20.39 -1.86 12.16
N THR A 336 -20.66 -0.85 12.99
CA THR A 336 -21.31 0.39 12.50
C THR A 336 -20.33 1.25 11.70
N PHE A 337 -19.04 1.26 12.06
CA PHE A 337 -17.97 2.01 11.38
C PHE A 337 -17.42 1.32 10.11
N PHE A 338 -17.35 -0.02 10.09
CA PHE A 338 -16.83 -0.84 8.98
C PHE A 338 -17.90 -1.65 8.24
N GLY A 339 -19.09 -1.83 8.81
CA GLY A 339 -20.20 -2.62 8.23
C GLY A 339 -21.25 -1.79 7.48
N GLN A 340 -21.25 -0.46 7.63
CA GLN A 340 -21.76 0.38 6.54
C GLN A 340 -20.76 0.24 5.38
N LYS A 341 -21.14 -0.51 4.34
CA LYS A 341 -20.42 -0.57 3.06
C LYS A 341 -19.78 0.78 2.78
N ASN A 342 -18.45 0.82 2.76
CA ASN A 342 -17.44 1.71 2.15
C ASN A 342 -17.81 3.07 1.48
N ASN A 343 -19.02 3.59 1.69
CA ASN A 343 -19.64 4.71 0.97
C ASN A 343 -19.22 6.07 1.53
N ASN A 344 -18.36 6.10 2.56
CA ASN A 344 -17.87 7.34 3.15
C ASN A 344 -16.33 7.37 3.32
N SER A 345 -15.61 6.51 2.60
CA SER A 345 -14.15 6.65 2.52
C SER A 345 -13.77 7.85 1.67
N LEU A 346 -12.60 8.44 1.92
CA LEU A 346 -12.04 9.54 1.14
C LEU A 346 -12.03 9.18 -0.35
N ALA A 347 -11.55 7.98 -0.71
CA ALA A 347 -11.53 7.53 -2.09
C ALA A 347 -12.94 7.49 -2.71
N HIS A 348 -13.96 7.04 -1.97
CA HIS A 348 -15.34 7.04 -2.45
C HIS A 348 -15.85 8.46 -2.69
N ARG A 349 -15.72 9.35 -1.71
CA ARG A 349 -16.12 10.76 -1.82
C ARG A 349 -15.46 11.44 -3.03
N MET A 350 -14.17 11.18 -3.24
CA MET A 350 -13.46 11.77 -4.37
C MET A 350 -13.87 11.18 -5.73
N LYS A 351 -14.22 9.88 -5.81
CA LYS A 351 -14.79 9.29 -7.04
C LYS A 351 -16.14 9.90 -7.39
N GLU A 352 -17.02 10.08 -6.40
CA GLU A 352 -18.32 10.70 -6.61
C GLU A 352 -18.18 12.18 -7.02
N LEU A 353 -17.25 12.92 -6.41
CA LEU A 353 -16.94 14.29 -6.81
C LEU A 353 -16.48 14.37 -8.29
N LEU A 354 -15.62 13.46 -8.73
CA LEU A 354 -15.20 13.37 -10.14
C LEU A 354 -16.38 13.03 -11.06
N GLY A 355 -17.22 12.08 -10.67
CA GLY A 355 -18.36 11.62 -11.48
C GLY A 355 -19.46 12.68 -11.64
N ASN A 356 -19.75 13.44 -10.57
CA ASN A 356 -20.80 14.45 -10.58
C ASN A 356 -20.34 15.79 -11.18
N GLY A 357 -19.04 16.12 -11.07
CA GLY A 357 -18.47 17.37 -11.58
C GLY A 357 -18.98 18.64 -10.88
N THR A 358 -19.54 18.52 -9.67
CA THR A 358 -20.06 19.65 -8.90
C THR A 358 -18.94 20.64 -8.58
N PHE A 359 -19.10 21.92 -8.95
CA PHE A 359 -18.05 22.97 -8.85
C PHE A 359 -16.83 22.74 -9.75
N ALA A 360 -16.93 21.92 -10.81
CA ALA A 360 -15.87 21.83 -11.80
C ALA A 360 -15.59 23.19 -12.45
N ASP A 361 -14.34 23.63 -12.36
CA ASP A 361 -13.83 24.92 -12.83
C ASP A 361 -12.89 24.78 -14.04
N VAL A 362 -12.74 23.56 -14.55
CA VAL A 362 -12.04 23.24 -15.81
C VAL A 362 -12.73 22.10 -16.55
N LYS A 363 -12.63 22.11 -17.88
CA LYS A 363 -13.08 21.02 -18.76
C LYS A 363 -11.94 20.61 -19.69
N PHE A 364 -11.64 19.32 -19.76
CA PHE A 364 -10.70 18.78 -20.73
C PHE A 364 -11.43 18.32 -21.98
N ARG A 365 -10.97 18.75 -23.15
CA ARG A 365 -11.41 18.27 -24.45
C ARG A 365 -10.41 17.26 -24.97
N ILE A 366 -10.88 16.05 -25.24
CA ILE A 366 -10.07 14.99 -25.86
C ILE A 366 -10.77 14.60 -27.15
N GLU A 367 -10.00 14.63 -28.24
CA GLU A 367 -10.44 14.23 -29.57
C GLU A 367 -9.78 12.89 -29.92
N GLU A 368 -10.61 11.88 -30.18
CA GLU A 368 -10.19 10.53 -30.57
C GLU A 368 -10.94 10.15 -31.86
N GLY A 369 -10.28 10.37 -33.00
CA GLY A 369 -10.91 10.21 -34.31
C GLY A 369 -12.03 11.25 -34.53
N GLU A 370 -13.27 10.78 -34.71
CA GLU A 370 -14.47 11.63 -34.82
C GLU A 370 -15.14 11.87 -33.45
N GLU A 371 -14.71 11.17 -32.39
CA GLU A 371 -15.29 11.33 -31.05
C GLU A 371 -14.61 12.50 -30.31
N THR A 372 -15.41 13.41 -29.78
CA THR A 372 -14.93 14.48 -28.89
C THR A 372 -15.61 14.34 -27.54
N LYS A 373 -14.82 14.19 -26.47
CA LYS A 373 -15.35 14.11 -25.10
C LYS A 373 -14.89 15.29 -24.26
N LEU A 374 -15.83 15.88 -23.52
CA LEU A 374 -15.59 16.93 -22.54
C LEU A 374 -15.66 16.33 -21.13
N LEU A 375 -14.56 16.40 -20.40
CA LEU A 375 -14.44 15.86 -19.04
C LEU A 375 -14.31 17.02 -18.04
N PRO A 376 -15.32 17.25 -17.17
CA PRO A 376 -15.23 18.24 -16.11
C PRO A 376 -14.25 17.79 -15.03
N ALA A 377 -13.47 18.73 -14.49
CA ALA A 377 -12.54 18.49 -13.39
C ALA A 377 -12.33 19.77 -12.54
N HIS A 378 -11.52 19.63 -11.48
CA HIS A 378 -11.22 20.69 -10.52
C HIS A 378 -9.74 21.06 -10.59
N LYS A 379 -9.41 22.31 -10.93
CA LYS A 379 -8.03 22.82 -11.02
C LYS A 379 -7.26 22.58 -9.74
N ALA A 380 -7.89 22.80 -8.59
CA ALA A 380 -7.31 22.57 -7.26
C ALA A 380 -6.74 21.15 -7.10
N ILE A 381 -7.53 20.13 -7.42
CA ILE A 381 -7.16 18.72 -7.25
C ILE A 381 -6.08 18.31 -8.26
N ILE A 382 -6.23 18.72 -9.52
CA ILE A 382 -5.26 18.41 -10.59
C ILE A 382 -3.90 19.05 -10.30
N SER A 383 -3.90 20.32 -9.88
CA SER A 383 -2.68 21.10 -9.65
C SER A 383 -1.79 20.56 -8.55
N VAL A 384 -2.38 19.91 -7.54
CA VAL A 384 -1.62 19.28 -6.47
C VAL A 384 -1.03 17.94 -6.90
N ALA A 385 -1.63 17.29 -7.89
CA ALA A 385 -1.27 15.97 -8.36
C ALA A 385 -0.30 15.97 -9.56
N SER A 386 -0.30 17.01 -10.38
CA SER A 386 0.49 17.08 -11.61
C SER A 386 0.87 18.53 -11.95
N ASP A 387 2.16 18.85 -11.82
CA ASP A 387 2.71 20.14 -12.20
C ASP A 387 2.58 20.40 -13.73
N PRO A 388 2.78 19.40 -14.63
CA PRO A 388 2.52 19.60 -16.07
C PRO A 388 1.07 19.97 -16.40
N LEU A 389 0.08 19.35 -15.74
CA LEU A 389 -1.32 19.70 -15.94
C LEU A 389 -1.65 21.08 -15.35
N GLU A 390 -1.04 21.44 -14.22
CA GLU A 390 -1.15 22.78 -13.61
C GLU A 390 -0.64 23.88 -14.56
N ALA A 391 0.46 23.62 -15.26
CA ALA A 391 1.03 24.54 -16.24
C ALA A 391 0.08 24.82 -17.40
N LEU A 392 -0.77 23.86 -17.80
CA LEU A 392 -1.79 24.07 -18.83
C LEU A 392 -2.80 25.15 -18.39
N PHE A 393 -3.18 25.18 -17.11
CA PHE A 393 -4.10 26.19 -16.57
C PHE A 393 -3.48 27.59 -16.64
N ARG A 394 -2.20 27.71 -16.29
CA ARG A 394 -1.47 28.99 -16.34
C ARG A 394 -1.32 29.51 -17.78
N PHE A 395 -1.04 28.60 -18.71
CA PHE A 395 -0.91 28.92 -20.12
C PHE A 395 -2.25 29.34 -20.74
N GLU A 396 -3.36 28.73 -20.32
CA GLU A 396 -4.68 29.16 -20.73
C GLU A 396 -4.98 30.59 -20.23
N ILE A 397 -4.67 30.88 -18.96
CA ILE A 397 -4.83 32.22 -18.39
C ILE A 397 -3.96 33.26 -19.12
N SER A 398 -2.73 32.92 -19.49
CA SER A 398 -1.84 33.86 -20.21
C SER A 398 -2.34 34.18 -21.61
N LYS A 399 -2.93 33.21 -22.33
CA LYS A 399 -3.58 33.46 -23.64
C LYS A 399 -4.76 34.43 -23.55
N MET A 400 -5.50 34.41 -22.44
CA MET A 400 -6.62 35.33 -22.21
C MET A 400 -6.18 36.78 -21.97
N GLY A 401 -4.91 37.01 -21.62
CA GLY A 401 -4.35 38.35 -21.37
C GLY A 401 -4.14 39.21 -22.62
N ASP A 402 -4.02 38.61 -23.81
CA ASP A 402 -3.63 39.31 -25.04
C ASP A 402 -4.64 39.21 -26.22
N ALA A 403 -5.67 38.38 -26.12
CA ALA A 403 -6.66 38.22 -27.19
C ALA A 403 -8.08 38.01 -26.63
N ALA A 404 -8.69 39.09 -26.14
CA ALA A 404 -10.09 39.12 -25.79
C ALA A 404 -10.98 39.22 -27.05
N GLU A 405 -10.98 38.19 -27.92
CA GLU A 405 -12.05 38.02 -28.90
C GLU A 405 -12.19 36.56 -29.34
N LYS A 406 -13.36 35.98 -29.03
CA LYS A 406 -14.04 34.88 -29.76
C LYS A 406 -13.42 33.47 -29.68
N THR A 407 -13.53 32.82 -28.52
CA THR A 407 -14.12 31.47 -28.45
C THR A 407 -14.80 31.30 -27.09
N ASN A 408 -16.06 30.87 -27.09
CA ASN A 408 -16.89 30.70 -25.89
C ASN A 408 -16.61 29.37 -25.16
N ASP A 409 -15.46 28.75 -25.43
CA ASP A 409 -15.16 27.38 -25.05
C ASP A 409 -13.89 27.35 -24.20
N GLN A 410 -14.07 27.46 -22.88
CA GLN A 410 -13.02 27.44 -21.85
C GLN A 410 -12.54 26.00 -21.57
N SER A 411 -12.29 25.24 -22.64
CA SER A 411 -11.88 23.83 -22.55
C SER A 411 -10.41 23.68 -22.92
N ILE A 412 -9.68 22.89 -22.15
CA ILE A 412 -8.27 22.57 -22.39
C ILE A 412 -8.17 21.35 -23.28
N GLU A 413 -7.59 21.53 -24.46
CA GLU A 413 -7.37 20.45 -25.42
C GLU A 413 -6.21 19.55 -24.96
N ILE A 414 -6.49 18.24 -24.85
CA ILE A 414 -5.51 17.21 -24.56
C ILE A 414 -5.27 16.39 -25.83
N LYS A 415 -4.00 16.28 -26.24
CA LYS A 415 -3.59 15.62 -27.48
C LYS A 415 -2.87 14.31 -27.21
N ASN A 416 -2.92 13.40 -28.20
CA ASN A 416 -2.14 12.16 -28.24
C ASN A 416 -2.41 11.18 -27.09
N ILE A 417 -3.61 11.22 -26.52
CA ILE A 417 -4.05 10.33 -25.45
C ILE A 417 -5.52 9.98 -25.66
N SER A 418 -5.83 8.69 -25.57
CA SER A 418 -7.16 8.12 -25.69
C SER A 418 -8.04 8.51 -24.53
N ILE A 419 -9.34 8.59 -24.79
CA ILE A 419 -10.35 8.93 -23.78
C ILE A 419 -10.28 7.97 -22.58
N PRO A 420 -10.15 6.63 -22.75
CA PRO A 420 -10.05 5.70 -21.62
C PRO A 420 -8.81 5.95 -20.75
N VAL A 421 -7.65 6.24 -21.34
CA VAL A 421 -6.42 6.48 -20.60
C VAL A 421 -6.49 7.78 -19.82
N PHE A 422 -7.01 8.86 -20.42
CA PHE A 422 -7.15 10.11 -19.67
C PHE A 422 -8.17 10.00 -18.54
N ASN A 423 -9.27 9.26 -18.73
CA ASN A 423 -10.19 8.95 -17.62
C ASN A 423 -9.49 8.19 -16.49
N LEU A 424 -8.61 7.24 -16.81
CA LEU A 424 -7.80 6.54 -15.81
C LEU A 424 -6.86 7.49 -15.06
N LEU A 425 -6.23 8.45 -15.74
CA LEU A 425 -5.42 9.49 -15.08
C LEU A 425 -6.26 10.25 -14.04
N LEU A 426 -7.46 10.70 -14.42
CA LEU A 426 -8.35 11.43 -13.51
C LEU A 426 -8.81 10.54 -12.34
N GLN A 427 -9.20 9.29 -12.62
CA GLN A 427 -9.58 8.32 -11.59
C GLN A 427 -8.45 8.08 -10.59
N PHE A 428 -7.22 7.97 -11.07
CA PHE A 428 -6.04 7.87 -10.20
C PHE A 428 -5.82 9.14 -9.38
N ILE A 429 -5.83 10.33 -10.02
CA ILE A 429 -5.62 11.61 -9.34
C ILE A 429 -6.63 11.81 -8.20
N TYR A 430 -7.90 11.48 -8.43
CA TYR A 430 -8.97 11.69 -7.45
C TYR A 430 -9.00 10.61 -6.38
N ALA A 431 -8.71 9.35 -6.70
CA ALA A 431 -9.07 8.24 -5.83
C ALA A 431 -8.04 7.12 -5.68
N ASP A 432 -6.82 7.29 -6.22
CA ASP A 432 -5.81 6.22 -6.37
C ASP A 432 -6.42 4.96 -7.02
N ASP A 433 -7.35 5.14 -7.97
CA ASP A 433 -8.02 4.05 -8.65
C ASP A 433 -7.27 3.61 -9.90
N PHE A 434 -6.93 2.32 -9.95
CA PHE A 434 -6.21 1.67 -11.05
C PHE A 434 -7.08 0.70 -11.86
N ASN A 435 -8.39 0.62 -11.60
CA ASN A 435 -9.27 -0.39 -12.22
C ASN A 435 -9.29 -0.33 -13.77
N GLY A 436 -8.96 0.82 -14.35
CA GLY A 436 -8.83 0.96 -15.80
C GLY A 436 -7.51 0.45 -16.38
N LEU A 437 -6.46 0.19 -15.58
CA LEU A 437 -5.16 -0.26 -16.05
C LEU A 437 -5.20 -1.73 -16.47
N ASN A 438 -4.86 -2.02 -17.71
CA ASN A 438 -4.81 -3.36 -18.27
C ASN A 438 -3.67 -3.50 -19.29
N GLY A 439 -3.44 -4.71 -19.79
CA GLY A 439 -2.34 -4.98 -20.72
C GLY A 439 -2.45 -4.21 -22.04
N GLN A 440 -3.67 -3.95 -22.54
CA GLN A 440 -3.88 -3.30 -23.83
C GLN A 440 -3.58 -1.80 -23.78
N ASN A 441 -3.98 -1.12 -22.71
CA ASN A 441 -3.72 0.31 -22.55
C ASN A 441 -2.41 0.63 -21.81
N TRP A 442 -1.71 -0.38 -21.28
CA TRP A 442 -0.50 -0.20 -20.47
C TRP A 442 0.53 0.74 -21.09
N ALA A 443 0.85 0.56 -22.38
CA ALA A 443 1.90 1.35 -23.05
C ALA A 443 1.53 2.84 -23.11
N GLU A 444 0.26 3.13 -23.41
CA GLU A 444 -0.26 4.49 -23.43
C GLU A 444 -0.33 5.10 -22.02
N VAL A 445 -0.78 4.32 -21.03
CA VAL A 445 -0.83 4.77 -19.62
C VAL A 445 0.55 5.12 -19.10
N ILE A 446 1.58 4.31 -19.37
CA ILE A 446 2.96 4.59 -18.95
C ILE A 446 3.48 5.89 -19.58
N ARG A 447 3.26 6.08 -20.89
CA ARG A 447 3.63 7.33 -21.59
C ARG A 447 2.94 8.53 -20.96
N ALA A 448 1.63 8.44 -20.74
CA ALA A 448 0.84 9.52 -20.16
C ALA A 448 1.21 9.82 -18.70
N ALA A 449 1.43 8.78 -17.88
CA ALA A 449 1.84 8.93 -16.48
C ALA A 449 3.23 9.57 -16.37
N LYS A 450 4.17 9.23 -17.26
CA LYS A 450 5.48 9.88 -17.35
C LYS A 450 5.35 11.33 -17.84
N MET A 451 4.56 11.57 -18.90
CA MET A 451 4.35 12.90 -19.50
C MET A 451 3.72 13.90 -18.53
N TYR A 452 2.71 13.47 -17.76
CA TYR A 452 2.04 14.31 -16.77
C TYR A 452 2.61 14.16 -15.36
N GLU A 453 3.75 13.48 -15.21
CA GLU A 453 4.46 13.31 -13.94
C GLU A 453 3.61 12.69 -12.81
N ILE A 454 2.66 11.83 -13.16
CA ILE A 454 1.79 11.12 -12.22
C ILE A 454 2.53 9.90 -11.68
N SER A 455 3.45 10.14 -10.74
CA SER A 455 4.41 9.15 -10.26
C SER A 455 3.74 7.89 -9.68
N GLY A 456 2.64 8.01 -8.95
CA GLY A 456 1.96 6.83 -8.38
C GLY A 456 1.30 5.92 -9.43
N LEU A 457 0.81 6.49 -10.53
CA LEU A 457 0.31 5.70 -11.67
C LEU A 457 1.45 5.07 -12.46
N LEU A 458 2.58 5.78 -12.61
CA LEU A 458 3.78 5.25 -13.23
C LEU A 458 4.30 4.03 -12.46
N GLU A 459 4.42 4.13 -11.14
CA GLU A 459 4.81 3.01 -10.25
C GLU A 459 3.86 1.80 -10.38
N ALA A 460 2.54 2.05 -10.39
CA ALA A 460 1.55 0.99 -10.59
C ALA A 460 1.69 0.31 -11.97
N GLY A 461 1.96 1.09 -13.01
CA GLY A 461 2.26 0.55 -14.33
C GLY A 461 3.55 -0.27 -14.39
N LEU A 462 4.61 0.12 -13.67
CA LEU A 462 5.88 -0.62 -13.61
C LEU A 462 5.82 -1.88 -12.74
N THR A 463 4.84 -1.95 -11.83
CA THR A 463 4.55 -3.15 -11.02
C THR A 463 3.53 -4.08 -11.70
N PHE A 464 2.94 -3.67 -12.82
CA PHE A 464 1.98 -4.47 -13.57
C PHE A 464 2.59 -5.83 -14.00
N PRO A 465 1.83 -6.94 -13.97
CA PRO A 465 2.33 -8.25 -14.36
C PRO A 465 2.81 -8.27 -15.82
N ILE A 466 4.12 -8.45 -16.02
CA ILE A 466 4.76 -8.50 -17.35
C ILE A 466 4.14 -9.59 -18.23
N SER A 467 3.72 -10.72 -17.64
CA SER A 467 3.07 -11.82 -18.35
C SER A 467 1.70 -11.48 -18.97
N LYS A 468 1.08 -10.38 -18.55
CA LYS A 468 -0.19 -9.89 -19.08
C LYS A 468 -0.03 -8.82 -20.17
N LEU A 469 1.21 -8.43 -20.49
CA LEU A 469 1.48 -7.48 -21.56
C LEU A 469 1.28 -8.15 -22.92
N PRO A 470 0.61 -7.48 -23.88
CA PRO A 470 0.34 -8.04 -25.20
C PRO A 470 1.62 -8.19 -26.02
N ASN A 471 2.53 -7.23 -25.90
CA ASN A 471 3.83 -7.25 -26.56
C ASN A 471 4.92 -6.81 -25.57
N ILE A 472 5.68 -7.78 -25.06
CA ILE A 472 6.79 -7.53 -24.15
C ILE A 472 7.97 -6.85 -24.84
N PHE A 473 8.17 -7.08 -26.14
CA PHE A 473 9.27 -6.46 -26.87
C PHE A 473 9.02 -4.95 -27.03
N GLU A 474 7.80 -4.56 -27.40
CA GLU A 474 7.39 -3.15 -27.39
C GLU A 474 7.54 -2.52 -25.99
N ALA A 475 7.24 -3.29 -24.93
CA ALA A 475 7.39 -2.81 -23.57
C ALA A 475 8.86 -2.52 -23.20
N VAL A 476 9.83 -3.29 -23.72
CA VAL A 476 11.27 -3.02 -23.54
C VAL A 476 11.66 -1.74 -24.26
N ASP A 477 11.27 -1.59 -25.52
CA ASP A 477 11.61 -0.42 -26.33
C ASP A 477 11.02 0.85 -25.71
N LEU A 478 9.77 0.78 -25.27
CA LEU A 478 9.12 1.87 -24.56
C LEU A 478 9.83 2.21 -23.25
N ALA A 479 10.19 1.20 -22.46
CA ALA A 479 10.89 1.40 -21.20
C ALA A 479 12.24 2.09 -21.41
N ARG A 480 12.99 1.69 -22.43
CA ARG A 480 14.25 2.34 -22.82
C ARG A 480 14.03 3.79 -23.27
N PHE A 481 13.01 4.02 -24.11
CA PHE A 481 12.66 5.35 -24.59
C PHE A 481 12.28 6.33 -23.46
N LEU A 482 11.71 5.83 -22.36
CA LEU A 482 11.29 6.63 -21.20
C LEU A 482 12.32 6.63 -20.05
N ASP A 483 13.52 6.10 -20.28
CA ASP A 483 14.61 5.96 -19.30
C ASP A 483 14.19 5.15 -18.05
N LEU A 484 13.48 4.03 -18.25
CA LEU A 484 12.97 3.13 -17.21
C LEU A 484 13.79 1.82 -17.17
N GLU A 485 15.10 1.94 -16.94
CA GLU A 485 16.07 0.84 -17.05
C GLU A 485 15.74 -0.38 -16.16
N GLU A 486 15.29 -0.16 -14.92
CA GLU A 486 14.94 -1.26 -14.01
C GLU A 486 13.80 -2.12 -14.55
N PHE A 487 12.79 -1.50 -15.17
CA PHE A 487 11.68 -2.21 -15.77
C PHE A 487 12.09 -2.89 -17.08
N ALA A 488 12.92 -2.24 -17.90
CA ALA A 488 13.48 -2.84 -19.12
C ALA A 488 14.26 -4.12 -18.78
N ASN A 489 15.12 -4.08 -17.75
CA ASN A 489 15.87 -5.26 -17.29
C ASN A 489 14.96 -6.39 -16.80
N ARG A 490 13.89 -6.07 -16.05
CA ARG A 490 12.88 -7.08 -15.64
C ARG A 490 12.16 -7.71 -16.83
N CYS A 491 11.85 -6.93 -17.87
CA CYS A 491 11.27 -7.46 -19.10
C CYS A 491 12.26 -8.37 -19.82
N LEU A 492 13.53 -7.98 -19.93
CA LEU A 492 14.58 -8.80 -20.55
C LEU A 492 14.82 -10.12 -19.79
N ASP A 493 14.82 -10.11 -18.46
CA ASP A 493 14.92 -11.33 -17.65
C ASP A 493 13.69 -12.25 -17.86
N TYR A 494 12.49 -11.68 -18.02
CA TYR A 494 11.29 -12.46 -18.34
C TYR A 494 11.35 -13.05 -19.75
N ILE A 495 11.89 -12.29 -20.72
CA ILE A 495 12.11 -12.77 -22.09
C ILE A 495 13.06 -13.97 -22.08
N ASP A 496 14.19 -13.85 -21.38
CA ASP A 496 15.18 -14.93 -21.27
C ASP A 496 14.58 -16.21 -20.67
N ALA A 497 13.70 -16.08 -19.67
CA ALA A 497 13.05 -17.21 -19.01
C ALA A 497 11.94 -17.88 -19.84
N ASN A 498 11.31 -17.17 -20.79
CA ASN A 498 10.14 -17.67 -21.55
C ASN A 498 10.38 -17.67 -23.07
N LEU A 499 11.65 -17.66 -23.48
CA LEU A 499 12.11 -17.36 -24.83
C LEU A 499 11.43 -18.18 -25.91
N GLU A 500 11.31 -19.51 -25.73
CA GLU A 500 10.73 -20.41 -26.73
C GLU A 500 9.27 -20.05 -27.07
N THR A 501 8.49 -19.65 -26.06
CA THR A 501 7.09 -19.26 -26.27
C THR A 501 7.00 -17.90 -26.95
N LEU A 502 7.84 -16.95 -26.52
CA LEU A 502 7.83 -15.57 -27.00
C LEU A 502 8.28 -15.45 -28.45
N LEU A 503 9.28 -16.23 -28.87
CA LEU A 503 9.72 -16.25 -30.26
C LEU A 503 8.59 -16.62 -31.22
N ARG A 504 7.65 -17.48 -30.83
CA ARG A 504 6.50 -17.89 -31.67
C ARG A 504 5.40 -16.83 -31.76
N THR A 505 5.41 -15.81 -30.91
CA THR A 505 4.39 -14.76 -30.90
C THR A 505 4.56 -13.77 -32.04
N ASN A 506 3.47 -13.14 -32.48
CA ASN A 506 3.53 -12.06 -33.49
C ASN A 506 4.25 -10.80 -32.97
N GLY A 507 4.34 -10.61 -31.65
CA GLY A 507 5.07 -9.49 -31.05
C GLY A 507 6.56 -9.48 -31.41
N PHE A 508 7.18 -10.66 -31.52
CA PHE A 508 8.57 -10.79 -31.99
C PHE A 508 8.76 -10.28 -33.43
N LEU A 509 7.75 -10.36 -34.28
CA LEU A 509 7.84 -9.92 -35.69
C LEU A 509 7.85 -8.39 -35.83
N GLN A 510 7.51 -7.66 -34.77
CA GLN A 510 7.40 -6.20 -34.76
C GLN A 510 8.68 -5.49 -34.28
N ILE A 511 9.71 -6.24 -33.86
CA ILE A 511 10.97 -5.65 -33.40
C ILE A 511 11.74 -5.06 -34.57
N ASP A 512 12.46 -3.97 -34.31
CA ASP A 512 13.35 -3.37 -35.31
C ASP A 512 14.65 -4.19 -35.48
N GLN A 513 15.39 -3.87 -36.55
CA GLN A 513 16.63 -4.58 -36.87
C GLN A 513 17.72 -4.37 -35.81
N GLN A 514 17.75 -3.22 -35.14
CA GLN A 514 18.76 -2.90 -34.14
C GLN A 514 18.56 -3.74 -32.88
N PHE A 515 17.32 -3.81 -32.38
CA PHE A 515 16.92 -4.66 -31.27
C PHE A 515 17.10 -6.12 -31.61
N LEU A 516 16.82 -6.55 -32.84
CA LEU A 516 17.07 -7.92 -33.30
C LEU A 516 18.58 -8.28 -33.22
N CYS A 517 19.47 -7.39 -33.67
CA CYS A 517 20.92 -7.59 -33.57
C CYS A 517 21.37 -7.69 -32.12
N GLU A 518 20.92 -6.76 -31.27
CA GLU A 518 21.23 -6.79 -29.84
C GLU A 518 20.74 -8.09 -29.22
N PHE A 519 19.50 -8.47 -29.52
CA PHE A 519 18.86 -9.66 -28.99
C PHE A 519 19.63 -10.94 -29.35
N PHE A 520 19.99 -11.16 -30.60
CA PHE A 520 20.80 -12.33 -31.00
C PHE A 520 22.23 -12.30 -30.48
N GLY A 521 22.81 -11.10 -30.31
CA GLY A 521 24.13 -10.92 -29.71
C GLY A 521 24.18 -11.24 -28.21
N ARG A 522 23.04 -11.38 -27.51
CA ARG A 522 23.02 -11.63 -26.07
C ARG A 522 23.53 -13.02 -25.70
N GLU A 523 24.50 -13.05 -24.79
CA GLU A 523 25.02 -14.30 -24.22
C GLU A 523 24.09 -14.93 -23.16
N THR A 524 22.97 -14.29 -22.80
CA THR A 524 22.07 -14.77 -21.74
C THR A 524 20.93 -15.66 -22.24
N LEU A 525 20.80 -15.86 -23.56
CA LEU A 525 19.70 -16.61 -24.16
C LEU A 525 19.85 -18.12 -23.88
N GLN A 526 18.84 -18.72 -23.23
CA GLN A 526 18.79 -20.16 -22.94
C GLN A 526 17.96 -20.92 -23.98
N ILE A 527 18.35 -20.89 -25.25
CA ILE A 527 17.65 -21.60 -26.33
C ILE A 527 18.63 -22.21 -27.33
N GLY A 528 18.21 -23.30 -27.99
CA GLY A 528 18.98 -23.89 -29.09
C GLY A 528 19.07 -22.95 -30.29
N GLU A 529 20.25 -22.89 -30.89
CA GLU A 529 20.56 -22.04 -32.05
C GLU A 529 19.66 -22.33 -33.27
N ILE A 530 19.18 -23.57 -33.44
CA ILE A 530 18.20 -23.91 -34.47
C ILE A 530 16.86 -23.19 -34.29
N SER A 531 16.43 -22.98 -33.05
CA SER A 531 15.19 -22.24 -32.77
C SER A 531 15.37 -20.73 -33.01
N LEU A 532 16.56 -20.19 -32.74
CA LEU A 532 16.92 -18.81 -33.10
C LEU A 532 16.94 -18.62 -34.61
N TRP A 533 17.52 -19.56 -35.35
CA TRP A 533 17.50 -19.58 -36.81
C TRP A 533 16.07 -19.56 -37.36
N ASN A 534 15.22 -20.46 -36.89
CA ASN A 534 13.82 -20.53 -37.33
C ASN A 534 13.04 -19.25 -36.99
N ALA A 535 13.31 -18.64 -35.83
CA ALA A 535 12.73 -17.36 -35.47
C ALA A 535 13.23 -16.22 -36.38
N ALA A 536 14.52 -16.18 -36.68
CA ALA A 536 15.14 -15.21 -37.59
C ALA A 536 14.52 -15.29 -38.99
N LEU A 537 14.38 -16.49 -39.56
CA LEU A 537 13.70 -16.69 -40.84
C LEU A 537 12.24 -16.20 -40.80
N ARG A 538 11.52 -16.46 -39.71
CA ARG A 538 10.13 -16.00 -39.57
C ARG A 538 10.03 -14.48 -39.51
N TRP A 539 10.96 -13.82 -38.83
CA TRP A 539 11.07 -12.35 -38.81
C TRP A 539 11.41 -11.81 -40.20
N ALA A 540 12.38 -12.42 -40.90
CA ALA A 540 12.78 -12.03 -42.25
C ALA A 540 11.62 -12.16 -43.25
N ASP A 541 10.85 -13.24 -43.17
CA ASP A 541 9.65 -13.45 -43.98
C ASP A 541 8.59 -12.37 -43.72
N ALA A 542 8.39 -11.99 -42.45
CA ALA A 542 7.44 -10.93 -42.10
C ALA A 542 7.87 -9.57 -42.66
N GLN A 543 9.17 -9.24 -42.59
CA GLN A 543 9.74 -8.01 -43.14
C GLN A 543 9.65 -7.97 -44.68
N CYS A 544 9.95 -9.08 -45.36
CA CYS A 544 9.77 -9.17 -46.82
C CYS A 544 8.32 -8.91 -47.23
N ARG A 545 7.35 -9.51 -46.51
CA ARG A 545 5.92 -9.30 -46.77
C ARG A 545 5.48 -7.85 -46.51
N GLN A 546 6.00 -7.21 -45.46
CA GLN A 546 5.73 -5.79 -45.18
C GLN A 546 6.28 -4.88 -46.28
N ASN A 547 7.44 -5.21 -46.84
CA ASN A 547 8.08 -4.46 -47.93
C ASN A 547 7.56 -4.84 -49.33
N GLY A 548 6.60 -5.77 -49.43
CA GLY A 548 6.00 -6.19 -50.70
C GLY A 548 6.91 -7.06 -51.57
N THR A 549 7.97 -7.65 -51.01
CA THR A 549 8.92 -8.51 -51.72
C THR A 549 8.64 -9.99 -51.50
N GLU A 550 9.05 -10.83 -52.46
CA GLU A 550 8.96 -12.29 -52.33
C GLU A 550 9.92 -12.79 -51.24
N CYS A 551 9.52 -13.80 -50.47
CA CYS A 551 10.35 -14.44 -49.43
C CYS A 551 11.45 -15.34 -50.04
N SER A 552 12.30 -14.79 -50.91
CA SER A 552 13.46 -15.47 -51.49
C SER A 552 14.65 -15.48 -50.51
N GLY A 553 15.62 -16.37 -50.72
CA GLY A 553 16.82 -16.46 -49.89
C GLY A 553 17.64 -15.16 -49.87
N GLU A 554 17.74 -14.47 -51.01
CA GLU A 554 18.43 -13.17 -51.14
C GLU A 554 17.72 -12.07 -50.36
N ASN A 555 16.40 -11.95 -50.50
CA ASN A 555 15.60 -10.94 -49.79
C ASN A 555 15.60 -11.19 -48.27
N ARG A 556 15.55 -12.46 -47.83
CA ARG A 556 15.68 -12.82 -46.41
C ARG A 556 17.04 -12.45 -45.85
N ARG A 557 18.11 -12.66 -46.62
CA ARG A 557 19.47 -12.27 -46.23
C ARG A 557 19.59 -10.76 -46.10
N GLU A 558 19.04 -10.01 -47.07
CA GLU A 558 19.02 -8.54 -47.03
C GLU A 558 18.23 -8.03 -45.82
N ALA A 559 17.06 -8.61 -45.53
CA ALA A 559 16.25 -8.25 -44.36
C ALA A 559 16.99 -8.52 -43.03
N LEU A 560 17.61 -9.70 -42.88
CA LEU A 560 18.35 -10.06 -41.67
C LEU A 560 19.60 -9.20 -41.48
N GLY A 561 20.29 -8.84 -42.56
CA GLY A 561 21.46 -7.98 -42.54
C GLY A 561 22.49 -8.43 -41.50
N GLN A 562 22.85 -7.54 -40.57
CA GLN A 562 23.84 -7.82 -39.54
C GLN A 562 23.39 -8.89 -38.53
N ALA A 563 22.09 -9.02 -38.26
CA ALA A 563 21.57 -9.96 -37.26
C ALA A 563 21.86 -11.43 -37.63
N LEU A 564 22.03 -11.73 -38.93
CA LEU A 564 22.41 -13.06 -39.41
C LEU A 564 23.74 -13.53 -38.82
N PHE A 565 24.70 -12.62 -38.65
CA PHE A 565 26.05 -12.93 -38.19
C PHE A 565 26.14 -13.06 -36.67
N GLU A 566 25.10 -12.69 -35.93
CA GLU A 566 25.01 -12.89 -34.48
C GLU A 566 24.56 -14.31 -34.10
N ILE A 567 23.97 -15.05 -35.05
CA ILE A 567 23.52 -16.44 -34.84
C ILE A 567 24.70 -17.40 -34.93
N ARG A 568 24.80 -18.33 -33.97
CA ARG A 568 25.94 -19.27 -33.86
C ARG A 568 25.68 -20.52 -34.68
N LEU A 569 25.54 -20.35 -35.99
CA LEU A 569 25.31 -21.44 -36.96
C LEU A 569 26.25 -22.65 -36.81
N PRO A 570 27.55 -22.49 -36.49
CA PRO A 570 28.46 -23.62 -36.30
C PRO A 570 28.10 -24.55 -35.14
N LEU A 571 27.24 -24.12 -34.20
CA LEU A 571 26.77 -24.94 -33.07
C LEU A 571 25.56 -25.82 -33.41
N ILE A 572 24.94 -25.61 -34.58
CA ILE A 572 23.83 -26.43 -35.07
C ILE A 572 24.40 -27.75 -35.60
N SER A 573 23.70 -28.88 -35.40
CA SER A 573 24.24 -30.17 -35.87
C SER A 573 24.39 -30.19 -37.40
N LYS A 574 25.37 -30.94 -37.89
CA LYS A 574 25.65 -31.05 -39.33
C LYS A 574 24.43 -31.56 -40.11
N GLU A 575 23.69 -32.49 -39.52
CA GLU A 575 22.48 -33.08 -40.09
C GLU A 575 21.42 -32.00 -40.29
N THR A 576 21.06 -31.29 -39.22
CA THR A 576 20.08 -30.20 -39.23
C THR A 576 20.49 -29.06 -40.16
N PHE A 577 21.79 -28.71 -40.17
CA PHE A 577 22.32 -27.68 -41.06
C PHE A 577 22.17 -28.06 -42.54
N THR A 578 22.35 -29.34 -42.87
CA THR A 578 22.24 -29.84 -44.25
C THR A 578 20.79 -29.92 -44.73
N GLU A 579 19.87 -30.30 -43.84
CA GLU A 579 18.46 -30.49 -44.16
C GLU A 579 17.70 -29.16 -44.22
N ASP A 580 17.92 -28.26 -43.25
CA ASP A 580 17.06 -27.08 -43.05
C ASP A 580 17.73 -25.76 -43.45
N ILE A 581 19.06 -25.62 -43.25
CA ILE A 581 19.75 -24.32 -43.35
C ILE A 581 20.39 -24.14 -44.72
N ALA A 582 21.16 -25.12 -45.20
CA ALA A 582 21.82 -25.05 -46.50
C ALA A 582 20.85 -24.87 -47.69
N PRO A 583 19.67 -25.52 -47.72
CA PRO A 583 18.69 -25.34 -48.81
C PRO A 583 17.93 -24.00 -48.76
N SER A 584 18.01 -23.25 -47.65
CA SER A 584 17.24 -22.01 -47.45
C SER A 584 17.61 -20.87 -48.42
N GLY A 585 18.81 -20.93 -49.02
CA GLY A 585 19.33 -19.92 -49.93
C GLY A 585 19.75 -18.59 -49.27
N VAL A 586 19.69 -18.50 -47.93
CA VAL A 586 20.06 -17.28 -47.18
C VAL A 586 21.57 -17.14 -47.03
N LEU A 587 22.29 -18.26 -46.94
CA LEU A 587 23.76 -18.30 -46.85
C LEU A 587 24.39 -18.34 -48.25
N THR A 588 25.53 -17.67 -48.41
CA THR A 588 26.32 -17.79 -49.64
C THR A 588 27.00 -19.16 -49.72
N GLN A 589 27.32 -19.62 -50.93
CA GLN A 589 28.02 -20.89 -51.12
C GLN A 589 29.36 -20.95 -50.36
N LYS A 590 30.07 -19.82 -50.25
CA LYS A 590 31.33 -19.73 -49.49
C LYS A 590 31.11 -19.97 -48.00
N GLU A 591 30.08 -19.35 -47.42
CA GLU A 591 29.72 -19.50 -46.00
C GLU A 591 29.28 -20.93 -45.66
N VAL A 592 28.47 -21.55 -46.52
CA VAL A 592 28.04 -22.95 -46.36
C VAL A 592 29.25 -23.90 -46.35
N ILE A 593 30.19 -23.71 -47.29
CA ILE A 593 31.43 -24.50 -47.35
C ILE A 593 32.26 -24.29 -46.08
N SER A 594 32.40 -23.06 -45.60
CA SER A 594 33.15 -22.76 -44.38
C SER A 594 32.55 -23.43 -43.13
N ILE A 595 31.23 -23.49 -43.01
CA ILE A 595 30.56 -24.18 -41.89
C ILE A 595 30.75 -25.71 -42.00
N TYR A 596 30.66 -26.29 -43.20
CA TYR A 596 30.96 -27.72 -43.39
C TYR A 596 32.41 -28.07 -43.07
N GLN A 597 33.35 -27.19 -43.42
CA GLN A 597 34.75 -27.34 -43.07
C GLN A 597 34.97 -27.29 -41.55
N PHE A 598 34.23 -26.45 -40.84
CA PHE A 598 34.22 -26.43 -39.37
C PHE A 598 33.70 -27.75 -38.78
N HIS A 599 32.56 -28.26 -39.26
CA HIS A 599 32.04 -29.55 -38.79
C HIS A 599 32.98 -30.73 -39.07
N ALA A 600 33.79 -30.63 -40.14
CA ALA A 600 34.77 -31.66 -40.47
C ALA A 600 36.04 -31.58 -39.59
N ASN A 601 36.56 -30.37 -39.33
CA ASN A 601 37.80 -30.16 -38.58
C ASN A 601 37.74 -28.84 -37.77
N PRO A 602 37.13 -28.83 -36.58
CA PRO A 602 37.00 -27.61 -35.77
C PRO A 602 38.34 -27.09 -35.23
N GLU A 603 39.38 -27.94 -35.17
CA GLU A 603 40.71 -27.60 -34.66
C GLU A 603 41.57 -26.76 -35.61
N LEU A 604 41.16 -26.60 -36.88
CA LEU A 604 41.95 -25.92 -37.92
C LEU A 604 41.57 -24.44 -38.12
N ILE A 605 40.61 -23.91 -37.37
CA ILE A 605 40.12 -22.53 -37.53
C ILE A 605 41.02 -21.52 -36.84
N GLY A 606 41.43 -20.47 -37.55
CA GLY A 606 42.18 -19.33 -36.99
C GLY A 606 43.66 -19.61 -36.68
N VAL A 607 44.18 -20.76 -37.12
CA VAL A 607 45.58 -21.17 -36.95
C VAL A 607 46.40 -20.73 -38.17
N PRO A 608 47.65 -20.25 -38.02
CA PRO A 608 48.50 -19.91 -39.16
C PRO A 608 48.70 -21.12 -40.09
N GLY A 609 48.22 -21.02 -41.33
CA GLY A 609 48.23 -22.13 -42.31
C GLY A 609 47.00 -23.05 -42.30
N GLY A 610 45.99 -22.75 -41.46
CA GLY A 610 44.71 -23.47 -41.35
C GLY A 610 43.56 -22.83 -42.13
N LEU A 611 42.32 -23.13 -41.72
CA LEU A 611 41.09 -22.59 -42.31
C LEU A 611 40.90 -21.11 -41.95
N PRO A 612 40.37 -20.28 -42.89
CA PRO A 612 40.07 -18.88 -42.62
C PRO A 612 39.06 -18.72 -41.47
N PRO A 613 39.08 -17.59 -40.73
CA PRO A 613 38.16 -17.35 -39.63
C PRO A 613 36.71 -17.37 -40.12
N LEU A 614 35.82 -18.01 -39.35
CA LEU A 614 34.40 -18.06 -39.67
C LEU A 614 33.78 -16.66 -39.53
N PRO A 615 32.83 -16.30 -40.41
CA PRO A 615 32.02 -15.09 -40.26
C PRO A 615 30.95 -15.23 -39.17
N PHE A 616 30.79 -16.42 -38.58
CA PHE A 616 29.80 -16.72 -37.53
C PHE A 616 30.47 -17.10 -36.20
N PRO A 617 29.91 -16.73 -35.05
CA PRO A 617 30.43 -17.13 -33.76
C PRO A 617 30.36 -18.65 -33.57
N ALA A 618 31.49 -19.24 -33.17
CA ALA A 618 31.66 -20.70 -33.08
C ALA A 618 31.66 -21.26 -31.64
N PHE A 619 31.37 -20.41 -30.64
CA PHE A 619 31.41 -20.77 -29.22
C PHE A 619 30.07 -20.49 -28.54
N PRO A 620 29.58 -21.39 -27.66
CA PRO A 620 28.33 -21.20 -26.94
C PRO A 620 28.41 -19.98 -26.01
N SER A 621 27.25 -19.36 -25.79
CA SER A 621 27.08 -18.22 -24.87
C SER A 621 27.55 -18.55 -23.44
N ARG A 622 28.08 -17.56 -22.71
CA ARG A 622 28.40 -17.72 -21.28
C ARG A 622 27.11 -17.89 -20.48
N GLU A 623 26.83 -19.11 -20.00
CA GLU A 623 25.76 -19.34 -19.04
C GLU A 623 25.87 -18.34 -17.88
N LYS A 624 24.77 -17.61 -17.57
CA LYS A 624 24.60 -16.99 -16.24
C LYS A 624 24.80 -18.14 -15.25
N ALA A 625 25.93 -18.16 -14.57
CA ALA A 625 26.25 -19.12 -13.51
C ALA A 625 25.28 -18.93 -12.34
N HIS A 626 24.06 -19.43 -12.49
CA HIS A 626 23.27 -19.81 -11.33
C HIS A 626 24.07 -20.88 -10.60
N ARG A 627 24.22 -20.69 -9.30
CA ARG A 627 24.89 -21.61 -8.39
C ARG A 627 24.18 -22.96 -8.47
N ILE A 628 24.61 -23.83 -9.37
CA ILE A 628 24.30 -25.25 -9.28
C ILE A 628 25.16 -25.74 -8.13
N GLY A 629 24.53 -25.90 -6.97
CA GLY A 629 25.12 -26.62 -5.86
C GLY A 629 25.50 -28.03 -6.31
N GLY A 630 26.78 -28.38 -6.14
CA GLY A 630 27.31 -29.75 -6.14
C GLY A 630 26.92 -30.66 -7.31
N GLY A 631 27.66 -30.63 -8.40
CA GLY A 631 27.66 -31.73 -9.39
C GLY A 631 28.65 -32.83 -9.02
N THR A 632 28.27 -34.11 -9.15
CA THR A 632 29.17 -35.27 -8.97
C THR A 632 29.67 -35.76 -10.33
N LEU A 633 30.98 -35.76 -10.56
CA LEU A 633 31.60 -36.38 -11.74
C LEU A 633 31.57 -37.92 -11.61
N ARG A 634 31.02 -38.63 -12.60
CA ARG A 634 30.94 -40.10 -12.60
C ARG A 634 31.68 -40.67 -13.82
N LEU A 635 32.64 -41.55 -13.58
CA LEU A 635 33.33 -42.32 -14.62
C LEU A 635 32.95 -43.80 -14.46
N GLU A 636 32.21 -44.36 -15.41
CA GLU A 636 31.89 -45.79 -15.41
C GLU A 636 32.97 -46.58 -16.14
N ILE A 637 33.66 -47.46 -15.42
CA ILE A 637 34.61 -48.42 -16.01
C ILE A 637 33.91 -49.78 -16.10
N GLY A 638 33.40 -50.13 -17.28
CA GLY A 638 32.59 -51.32 -17.49
C GLY A 638 33.26 -52.65 -17.10
N LYS A 639 34.61 -52.73 -17.14
CA LYS A 639 35.40 -53.89 -16.66
C LYS A 639 36.81 -53.47 -16.20
N CYS A 640 37.05 -53.37 -14.89
CA CYS A 640 38.40 -53.08 -14.34
C CYS A 640 39.46 -54.15 -14.70
N SER A 641 39.05 -55.36 -15.08
CA SER A 641 39.96 -56.44 -15.50
C SER A 641 40.69 -56.17 -16.83
N GLU A 642 40.16 -55.29 -17.69
CA GLU A 642 40.83 -54.90 -18.94
C GLU A 642 42.04 -54.01 -18.68
N PHE A 643 41.99 -53.14 -17.67
CA PHE A 643 43.11 -52.27 -17.29
C PHE A 643 44.27 -53.03 -16.65
N LYS A 644 44.01 -54.21 -16.06
CA LYS A 644 45.05 -55.08 -15.48
C LYS A 644 45.91 -55.79 -16.52
N ARG A 645 45.46 -55.82 -17.78
CA ARG A 645 46.18 -56.40 -18.94
C ARG A 645 46.74 -55.32 -19.88
N ALA A 646 46.47 -54.05 -19.62
CA ALA A 646 46.93 -52.95 -20.46
C ALA A 646 48.38 -52.59 -20.10
N PRO A 647 49.26 -52.33 -21.09
CA PRO A 647 50.65 -51.96 -20.82
C PRO A 647 50.73 -50.63 -20.05
N VAL A 648 51.74 -50.51 -19.18
CA VAL A 648 52.02 -49.29 -18.40
C VAL A 648 52.14 -48.10 -19.34
N GLY A 649 51.39 -47.02 -19.05
CA GLY A 649 51.26 -45.85 -19.92
C GLY A 649 49.99 -45.78 -20.77
N SER A 650 49.16 -46.83 -20.79
CA SER A 650 47.86 -46.81 -21.48
C SER A 650 46.92 -45.77 -20.88
N GLU A 651 46.29 -44.96 -21.73
CA GLU A 651 45.41 -43.85 -21.39
C GLU A 651 43.99 -44.09 -21.93
N ARG A 652 42.97 -43.83 -21.11
CA ARG A 652 41.56 -43.73 -21.55
C ARG A 652 40.99 -42.40 -21.07
N LEU A 653 40.30 -41.72 -21.98
CA LEU A 653 39.64 -40.45 -21.74
C LEU A 653 38.14 -40.69 -21.50
N GLY A 654 37.58 -40.05 -20.47
CA GLY A 654 36.14 -39.97 -20.25
C GLY A 654 35.48 -38.91 -21.14
N GLU A 655 34.16 -38.80 -21.05
CA GLU A 655 33.41 -37.74 -21.74
C GLU A 655 33.78 -36.34 -21.23
N TYR A 656 33.59 -35.33 -22.07
CA TYR A 656 33.80 -33.93 -21.70
C TYR A 656 32.63 -33.44 -20.83
N MET A 657 32.97 -32.71 -19.78
CA MET A 657 32.01 -31.97 -18.97
C MET A 657 32.46 -30.52 -18.88
N PHE A 658 31.52 -29.59 -19.03
CA PHE A 658 31.80 -28.16 -18.95
C PHE A 658 31.41 -27.65 -17.56
N ILE A 659 32.38 -27.10 -16.82
CA ILE A 659 32.10 -26.40 -15.56
C ILE A 659 32.54 -24.95 -15.76
N ARG A 660 31.58 -24.02 -15.68
CA ARG A 660 31.81 -22.57 -15.94
C ARG A 660 32.48 -22.31 -17.29
N GLY A 661 32.08 -23.04 -18.33
CA GLY A 661 32.63 -22.91 -19.70
C GLY A 661 34.03 -23.50 -19.90
N ILE A 662 34.61 -24.16 -18.89
CA ILE A 662 35.90 -24.84 -19.02
C ILE A 662 35.67 -26.32 -19.31
N PRO A 663 36.15 -26.87 -20.46
CA PRO A 663 36.06 -28.29 -20.75
C PRO A 663 37.00 -29.08 -19.83
N LEU A 664 36.39 -29.95 -19.03
CA LEU A 664 37.05 -30.88 -18.13
C LEU A 664 36.88 -32.30 -18.64
N GLN A 665 37.95 -33.09 -18.56
CA GLN A 665 37.94 -34.49 -18.96
C GLN A 665 38.72 -35.31 -17.94
N ILE A 666 38.14 -36.44 -17.49
CA ILE A 666 38.87 -37.36 -16.62
C ILE A 666 39.72 -38.29 -17.50
N LEU A 667 41.00 -38.35 -17.19
CA LEU A 667 41.99 -39.22 -17.81
C LEU A 667 42.34 -40.35 -16.83
N ALA A 668 42.08 -41.59 -17.21
CA ALA A 668 42.56 -42.76 -16.51
C ALA A 668 43.87 -43.23 -17.16
N LYS A 669 44.96 -43.27 -16.39
CA LYS A 669 46.28 -43.72 -16.85
C LYS A 669 46.81 -44.83 -15.96
N VAL A 670 47.29 -45.91 -16.58
CA VAL A 670 47.95 -47.01 -15.84
C VAL A 670 49.35 -46.57 -15.47
N SER A 671 49.60 -46.34 -14.18
CA SER A 671 50.86 -45.79 -13.68
C SER A 671 51.90 -46.87 -13.36
N SER A 672 51.47 -48.10 -13.02
CA SER A 672 52.30 -49.29 -12.81
C SER A 672 51.43 -50.55 -12.80
N GLU A 673 52.01 -51.76 -12.82
CA GLU A 673 51.32 -53.06 -13.04
C GLU A 673 50.10 -53.35 -12.14
N ASN A 674 49.91 -52.62 -11.04
CA ASN A 674 48.79 -52.80 -10.12
C ASN A 674 48.04 -51.51 -9.70
N TYR A 675 48.34 -50.34 -10.30
CA TYR A 675 47.73 -49.07 -9.90
C TYR A 675 47.19 -48.26 -11.08
N LEU A 676 45.92 -47.86 -10.98
CA LEU A 676 45.24 -46.93 -11.90
C LEU A 676 45.32 -45.51 -11.31
N GLY A 677 45.98 -44.60 -12.03
CA GLY A 677 45.97 -43.17 -11.71
C GLY A 677 44.81 -42.49 -12.43
N LEU A 678 43.97 -41.75 -11.69
CA LEU A 678 42.92 -40.90 -12.27
C LEU A 678 43.38 -39.45 -12.18
N PHE A 679 43.50 -38.82 -13.33
CA PHE A 679 43.93 -37.43 -13.51
C PHE A 679 42.76 -36.62 -14.07
N ILE A 680 42.62 -35.37 -13.65
CA ILE A 680 41.66 -34.43 -14.25
C ILE A 680 42.46 -33.57 -15.22
N LYS A 681 42.13 -33.67 -16.51
CA LYS A 681 42.72 -32.85 -17.56
C LYS A 681 41.83 -31.63 -17.76
N ILE A 682 42.38 -30.45 -17.50
CA ILE A 682 41.71 -29.15 -17.69
C ILE A 682 42.26 -28.52 -18.96
N LYS A 683 41.41 -28.28 -19.98
CA LYS A 683 41.79 -27.48 -21.14
C LYS A 683 41.34 -26.03 -20.87
N ALA A 684 42.22 -25.22 -20.31
CA ALA A 684 42.02 -23.76 -20.20
C ALA A 684 43.20 -23.03 -20.88
N PRO A 685 42.97 -21.90 -21.57
CA PRO A 685 44.06 -20.99 -21.91
C PRO A 685 44.67 -20.46 -20.62
N VAL A 686 45.99 -20.48 -20.52
CA VAL A 686 46.74 -20.15 -19.28
C VAL A 686 46.40 -18.72 -18.82
N ALA A 687 45.53 -18.62 -17.82
CA ALA A 687 45.42 -17.45 -16.95
C ALA A 687 46.00 -17.84 -15.58
N GLN A 688 47.09 -17.19 -15.19
CA GLN A 688 47.76 -17.36 -13.91
C GLN A 688 46.77 -17.12 -12.76
N GLY A 689 46.62 -18.08 -11.84
CA GLY A 689 45.85 -17.85 -10.62
C GLY A 689 45.13 -19.03 -9.96
N TRP A 690 45.49 -20.29 -10.22
CA TRP A 690 44.81 -21.44 -9.60
C TRP A 690 45.78 -22.28 -8.75
N GLN A 691 45.44 -22.49 -7.47
CA GLN A 691 46.10 -23.47 -6.58
C GLN A 691 45.17 -24.67 -6.35
N ILE A 692 45.67 -25.88 -6.63
CA ILE A 692 44.98 -27.13 -6.31
C ILE A 692 45.41 -27.53 -4.90
N HIS A 693 44.53 -27.39 -3.91
CA HIS A 693 44.78 -27.93 -2.57
C HIS A 693 44.35 -29.40 -2.50
N ARG A 694 45.33 -30.30 -2.31
CA ARG A 694 45.08 -31.68 -1.87
C ARG A 694 44.74 -31.67 -0.38
N ARG A 695 43.52 -32.04 0.00
CA ARG A 695 43.26 -32.60 1.33
C ARG A 695 43.29 -34.12 1.19
N GLY A 696 44.05 -34.76 2.08
CA GLY A 696 44.34 -36.20 2.07
C GLY A 696 43.11 -37.07 2.21
#